data_AF-A0A3L6JNV9-F1
#
_entry.id   AF-A0A3L6JNV9-F1
#
_cell.length_a   1.000
_cell.length_b   1.000
_cell.length_c   1.000
_cell.angle_alpha   90.00
_cell.angle_beta   90.00
_cell.angle_gamma   90.00
#
_symmetry.space_group_name_H-M   'P 1'
#
loop_
_entity.id
_entity.type
_entity.pdbx_description
1 polymer ?
#
loop_
_entity_poly.entity_id
_entity_poly.type
_entity_poly.pdbx_seq_one_letter_code
_entity_poly.pdbx_strand_id
1 'polypeptide(L)'
;MFSSAAAGFAQLQLTTLGTSLQSGSTLGPAAIELMETLIDPWGGVHNMIASVQNGTHYGYPSVQALEAIVNHQLAFDSGYVAEIAFVLLGKTIFPNGVIDGPMAVMQLQIEPVFVCPANRADAAFANLTQNEAITLAQEAVSVYQTALSIDLERLMMIESQEHFYFNLSLAPGVDCYGKGYWLTYVGLFMNEEGSAVTSAFRQRLAALGGFMNLVGAPKWPDLATIAAEGYMSCYSLPDYDSRGSVVDMLLKHVRPLIRSAHPDLEGRVQSVIAGVAAFNKLNQVMPGPGEESYSLKSDVGYSSAIMNKMQQDITAAAVSMVGAEAPGHLTVDGLPSSWLSVDNEFPNPTNISLPGGFVIPANMSVAETVLMLLGSIPKQLALDLNSQIGTIQADTLDQLLEDIWGGGGFPLDLKALLLALDYSTLTSPVIDINYDTLAAIMRRAGLTPDTLIDLIDPSVAEESPVGAIAEAFVKYFDSYRILDILEADHYTSPSETLGYLNPFIQGLEQALHDIGNIDMPSEARTKEGLAAFVEKHWDIVLGALWSTMAGGNLTAIQGSLHAILNVTNLQEHITPYLMVDLGSPLIAGTGFVFATNYESSTGQFTGMSADDLRTVFDLDLQRLAFDGPYLIVAKHTDSGSLLLGQNANFTIEVHNFGNETAYDIKVLDGVSSGFDGQRPYYWTKDALALGESWVINYTVRANDTGLFLDMPAICIYFNTTLSSFDPAHPSNWTGTARYTFSEFGHEIRIEGQSGWQAWPVEYSIVVLGCAAALALVICLARRRPHS
;
A
#
# COMPACT_ATOMS: atom_id res chain seq x y z
N MET A 1 -8.22 -2.38 0.26
CA MET A 1 -8.70 -2.44 1.65
C MET A 1 -9.91 -3.36 1.78
N PHE A 2 -10.94 -3.18 0.93
CA PHE A 2 -11.99 -4.19 0.72
C PHE A 2 -11.43 -5.54 0.25
N SER A 3 -10.65 -5.53 -0.84
CA SER A 3 -9.93 -6.70 -1.36
C SER A 3 -9.10 -7.46 -0.31
N SER A 4 -8.59 -6.81 0.74
CA SER A 4 -7.89 -7.48 1.85
C SER A 4 -8.83 -8.10 2.90
N ALA A 5 -10.06 -7.59 3.06
CA ALA A 5 -11.10 -8.22 3.88
C ALA A 5 -11.75 -9.40 3.12
N ALA A 6 -12.04 -9.21 1.83
CA ALA A 6 -12.48 -10.28 0.92
C ALA A 6 -11.42 -11.39 0.81
N ALA A 7 -10.15 -11.04 0.60
CA ALA A 7 -9.04 -12.01 0.65
C ALA A 7 -8.88 -12.66 2.02
N GLY A 8 -9.20 -11.97 3.13
CA GLY A 8 -9.25 -12.56 4.47
C GLY A 8 -10.33 -13.64 4.62
N PHE A 9 -11.55 -13.38 4.12
CA PHE A 9 -12.61 -14.40 4.05
C PHE A 9 -12.28 -15.53 3.07
N ALA A 10 -11.69 -15.21 1.92
CA ALA A 10 -11.20 -16.19 0.97
C ALA A 10 -10.04 -17.01 1.55
N GLN A 11 -9.19 -16.46 2.42
CA GLN A 11 -8.13 -17.17 3.14
C GLN A 11 -8.70 -18.08 4.24
N LEU A 12 -9.74 -17.63 4.94
CA LEU A 12 -10.49 -18.46 5.90
C LEU A 12 -11.12 -19.66 5.17
N GLN A 13 -11.82 -19.41 4.06
CA GLN A 13 -12.36 -20.42 3.15
C GLN A 13 -11.25 -21.32 2.60
N LEU A 14 -10.12 -20.79 2.13
CA LEU A 14 -8.96 -21.55 1.64
C LEU A 14 -8.30 -22.41 2.71
N THR A 15 -8.48 -22.09 4.00
CA THR A 15 -8.01 -22.93 5.12
C THR A 15 -8.94 -24.13 5.35
N THR A 16 -10.27 -23.94 5.24
CA THR A 16 -11.25 -25.05 5.20
C THR A 16 -11.24 -25.85 3.89
N LEU A 17 -10.87 -25.23 2.76
CA LEU A 17 -10.61 -25.91 1.50
C LEU A 17 -9.31 -26.70 1.59
N GLY A 18 -8.23 -26.15 2.15
CA GLY A 18 -6.95 -26.85 2.31
C GLY A 18 -7.09 -28.15 3.12
N THR A 19 -7.88 -28.13 4.19
CA THR A 19 -8.16 -29.32 5.01
C THR A 19 -9.10 -30.34 4.35
N SER A 20 -9.93 -29.95 3.38
CA SER A 20 -10.80 -30.87 2.63
C SER A 20 -10.16 -31.38 1.34
N LEU A 21 -9.47 -30.53 0.58
CA LEU A 21 -8.72 -30.85 -0.64
C LEU A 21 -7.62 -31.90 -0.38
N GLN A 22 -6.94 -31.84 0.78
CA GLN A 22 -5.98 -32.87 1.20
C GLN A 22 -6.59 -34.27 1.39
N SER A 23 -7.91 -34.39 1.52
CA SER A 23 -8.59 -35.67 1.79
C SER A 23 -9.14 -36.38 0.55
N GLY A 24 -9.37 -35.64 -0.56
CA GLY A 24 -10.16 -36.13 -1.70
C GLY A 24 -9.36 -36.63 -2.91
N SER A 25 -8.14 -36.12 -3.13
CA SER A 25 -7.33 -36.49 -4.30
C SER A 25 -5.83 -36.41 -4.02
N THR A 26 -5.04 -37.25 -4.69
CA THR A 26 -3.57 -37.33 -4.52
C THR A 26 -2.80 -36.24 -5.24
N LEU A 27 -3.49 -35.33 -5.92
CA LEU A 27 -2.95 -34.21 -6.69
C LEU A 27 -3.84 -32.99 -6.39
N GLY A 28 -3.39 -32.10 -5.51
CA GLY A 28 -4.12 -30.86 -5.20
C GLY A 28 -4.18 -29.91 -6.40
N PRO A 29 -4.88 -28.77 -6.29
CA PRO A 29 -5.07 -27.86 -7.42
C PRO A 29 -3.74 -27.37 -7.99
N ALA A 30 -3.61 -27.43 -9.31
CA ALA A 30 -2.44 -26.94 -10.04
C ALA A 30 -2.52 -25.42 -10.30
N ALA A 31 -3.72 -24.84 -10.22
CA ALA A 31 -3.97 -23.42 -10.36
C ALA A 31 -5.01 -22.90 -9.36
N ILE A 32 -4.82 -21.65 -8.95
CA ILE A 32 -5.82 -20.78 -8.34
C ILE A 32 -5.99 -19.58 -9.27
N GLU A 33 -7.23 -19.16 -9.52
CA GLU A 33 -7.58 -18.04 -10.41
C GLU A 33 -8.61 -17.16 -9.71
N LEU A 34 -8.41 -15.84 -9.74
CA LEU A 34 -9.30 -14.83 -9.20
C LEU A 34 -9.61 -13.79 -10.27
N MET A 35 -10.86 -13.37 -10.30
CA MET A 35 -11.35 -12.22 -11.04
C MET A 35 -12.21 -11.40 -10.07
N GLU A 36 -11.99 -10.10 -10.01
CA GLU A 36 -12.69 -9.19 -9.10
C GLU A 36 -13.10 -7.92 -9.88
N THR A 37 -14.35 -7.48 -9.71
CA THR A 37 -14.84 -6.20 -10.26
C THR A 37 -15.50 -5.40 -9.14
N LEU A 38 -14.80 -4.38 -8.67
CA LEU A 38 -15.37 -3.36 -7.79
C LEU A 38 -15.90 -2.21 -8.65
N ILE A 39 -17.10 -1.75 -8.34
CA ILE A 39 -17.70 -0.53 -8.87
C ILE A 39 -17.90 0.41 -7.69
N ASP A 40 -17.53 1.67 -7.84
CA ASP A 40 -17.59 2.66 -6.76
C ASP A 40 -18.85 3.55 -6.83
N PRO A 41 -19.18 4.32 -5.77
CA PRO A 41 -20.34 5.22 -5.74
C PRO A 41 -20.36 6.31 -6.82
N TRP A 42 -19.24 6.54 -7.52
CA TRP A 42 -19.11 7.56 -8.56
C TRP A 42 -19.20 6.97 -9.99
N GLY A 43 -19.33 5.63 -10.12
CA GLY A 43 -19.37 4.93 -11.41
C GLY A 43 -17.98 4.63 -11.99
N GLY A 44 -16.92 4.79 -11.20
CA GLY A 44 -15.61 4.23 -11.49
C GLY A 44 -15.62 2.71 -11.36
N VAL A 45 -14.89 2.03 -12.24
CA VAL A 45 -14.82 0.56 -12.27
C VAL A 45 -13.37 0.11 -12.14
N HIS A 46 -13.13 -0.72 -11.12
CA HIS A 46 -11.83 -1.27 -10.73
C HIS A 46 -11.87 -2.77 -11.00
N ASN A 47 -11.07 -3.24 -11.95
CA ASN A 47 -10.97 -4.67 -12.26
C ASN A 47 -9.64 -5.17 -11.74
N MET A 48 -9.63 -6.37 -11.16
CA MET A 48 -8.42 -7.14 -10.88
C MET A 48 -8.59 -8.56 -11.41
N ILE A 49 -7.54 -9.08 -12.03
CA ILE A 49 -7.43 -10.49 -12.39
C ILE A 49 -6.10 -10.99 -11.87
N ALA A 50 -6.14 -12.10 -11.15
CA ALA A 50 -4.95 -12.74 -10.58
C ALA A 50 -4.99 -14.26 -10.80
N SER A 51 -3.82 -14.89 -10.81
CA SER A 51 -3.69 -16.33 -10.80
C SER A 51 -2.38 -16.76 -10.16
N VAL A 52 -2.38 -17.92 -9.51
CA VAL A 52 -1.19 -18.56 -8.94
C VAL A 52 -1.19 -20.02 -9.35
N GLN A 53 -0.12 -20.47 -10.00
CA GLN A 53 -0.11 -21.72 -10.76
C GLN A 53 1.20 -22.48 -10.60
N ASN A 54 1.13 -23.80 -10.75
CA ASN A 54 2.28 -24.67 -10.89
C ASN A 54 2.87 -24.52 -12.30
N GLY A 55 3.83 -23.60 -12.45
CA GLY A 55 4.43 -23.28 -13.74
C GLY A 55 5.20 -24.44 -14.36
N THR A 56 5.72 -25.36 -13.54
CA THR A 56 6.36 -26.62 -13.99
C THR A 56 5.35 -27.57 -14.63
N HIS A 57 4.12 -27.65 -14.10
CA HIS A 57 3.05 -28.50 -14.63
C HIS A 57 2.58 -28.01 -16.00
N TYR A 58 2.32 -26.71 -16.13
CA TYR A 58 1.85 -26.11 -17.38
C TYR A 58 2.97 -25.85 -18.41
N GLY A 59 4.23 -25.79 -17.98
CA GLY A 59 5.40 -25.73 -18.85
C GLY A 59 5.53 -24.42 -19.62
N TYR A 60 5.22 -23.29 -19.00
CA TYR A 60 5.33 -21.97 -19.66
C TYR A 60 6.77 -21.67 -20.08
N PRO A 61 7.04 -21.19 -21.32
CA PRO A 61 8.41 -20.93 -21.77
C PRO A 61 9.20 -19.93 -20.91
N SER A 62 8.52 -18.96 -20.31
CA SER A 62 9.10 -18.01 -19.35
C SER A 62 9.53 -18.70 -18.05
N VAL A 63 8.67 -19.57 -17.50
CA VAL A 63 8.97 -20.36 -16.29
C VAL A 63 10.07 -21.38 -16.57
N GLN A 64 10.03 -22.07 -17.71
CA GLN A 64 11.06 -23.03 -18.12
C GLN A 64 12.45 -22.39 -18.27
N ALA A 65 12.53 -21.12 -18.71
CA ALA A 65 13.80 -20.39 -18.74
C ALA A 65 14.34 -20.11 -17.32
N LEU A 66 13.47 -19.68 -16.39
CA LEU A 66 13.83 -19.43 -14.99
C LEU A 66 14.14 -20.74 -14.24
N GLU A 67 13.39 -21.82 -14.48
CA GLU A 67 13.68 -23.16 -13.99
C GLU A 67 15.03 -23.67 -14.51
N ALA A 68 15.35 -23.47 -15.78
CA ALA A 68 16.65 -23.87 -16.33
C ALA A 68 17.82 -23.11 -15.68
N ILE A 69 17.64 -21.81 -15.40
CA ILE A 69 18.59 -21.00 -14.63
C ILE A 69 18.74 -21.57 -13.21
N VAL A 70 17.65 -21.71 -12.44
CA VAL A 70 17.73 -22.23 -11.05
C VAL A 70 18.31 -23.65 -11.00
N ASN A 71 17.97 -24.55 -11.93
CA ASN A 71 18.57 -25.88 -11.99
C ASN A 71 20.08 -25.84 -12.31
N HIS A 72 20.55 -24.89 -13.13
CA HIS A 72 21.99 -24.68 -13.36
C HIS A 72 22.67 -24.19 -12.09
N GLN A 73 22.11 -23.14 -11.47
CA GLN A 73 22.65 -22.51 -10.26
C GLN A 73 22.76 -23.50 -9.10
N LEU A 74 21.74 -24.33 -8.87
CA LEU A 74 21.81 -25.43 -7.89
C LEU A 74 22.86 -26.49 -8.23
N ALA A 75 23.10 -26.78 -9.51
CA ALA A 75 24.07 -27.79 -9.91
C ALA A 75 25.52 -27.32 -9.72
N PHE A 76 25.81 -26.04 -9.97
CA PHE A 76 27.20 -25.57 -10.11
C PHE A 76 27.62 -24.44 -9.14
N ASP A 77 26.70 -23.62 -8.65
CA ASP A 77 27.01 -22.34 -7.98
C ASP A 77 26.78 -22.37 -6.46
N SER A 78 27.17 -21.29 -5.77
CA SER A 78 27.06 -21.14 -4.31
C SER A 78 25.65 -20.75 -3.84
N GLY A 79 24.85 -20.14 -4.71
CA GLY A 79 23.48 -19.70 -4.44
C GLY A 79 22.56 -19.89 -5.64
N TYR A 80 21.30 -19.47 -5.52
CA TYR A 80 20.30 -19.56 -6.57
C TYR A 80 19.25 -18.44 -6.44
N VAL A 81 18.59 -18.09 -7.55
CA VAL A 81 17.43 -17.18 -7.55
C VAL A 81 16.22 -17.91 -6.94
N ALA A 82 15.88 -17.56 -5.71
CA ALA A 82 14.80 -18.20 -4.96
C ALA A 82 13.42 -17.66 -5.33
N GLU A 83 13.30 -16.33 -5.38
CA GLU A 83 12.07 -15.59 -5.68
C GLU A 83 12.38 -14.39 -6.61
N ILE A 84 11.43 -14.06 -7.48
CA ILE A 84 11.40 -12.84 -8.29
C ILE A 84 10.00 -12.24 -8.20
N ALA A 85 9.89 -10.97 -7.84
CA ALA A 85 8.68 -10.17 -7.97
C ALA A 85 8.92 -9.03 -8.96
N PHE A 86 8.35 -9.14 -10.17
CA PHE A 86 8.39 -8.09 -11.19
C PHE A 86 7.07 -7.34 -11.22
N VAL A 87 7.09 -6.02 -11.05
CA VAL A 87 5.94 -5.11 -11.08
C VAL A 87 6.11 -4.12 -12.22
N LEU A 88 5.04 -3.84 -12.95
CA LEU A 88 4.97 -2.80 -13.98
C LEU A 88 3.77 -1.89 -13.73
N LEU A 89 4.05 -0.60 -13.61
CA LEU A 89 3.06 0.47 -13.44
C LEU A 89 2.81 1.12 -14.80
N GLY A 90 1.59 1.04 -15.35
CA GLY A 90 1.22 1.60 -16.66
C GLY A 90 1.10 3.13 -16.69
N LYS A 91 0.91 3.74 -15.53
CA LYS A 91 1.21 5.16 -15.27
C LYS A 91 1.83 5.28 -13.90
N THR A 92 2.64 6.31 -13.74
CA THR A 92 3.41 6.59 -12.54
C THR A 92 3.49 8.12 -12.45
N ILE A 93 2.38 8.87 -12.30
CA ILE A 93 1.59 9.29 -11.11
C ILE A 93 2.46 9.78 -9.90
N PHE A 94 2.02 10.54 -8.86
CA PHE A 94 2.82 10.83 -7.61
C PHE A 94 1.94 11.25 -6.41
N PRO A 95 2.49 11.42 -5.17
CA PRO A 95 1.82 12.06 -4.04
C PRO A 95 2.21 13.54 -3.81
N ASN A 96 3.34 14.03 -4.37
CA ASN A 96 3.36 15.44 -4.81
C ASN A 96 2.46 15.61 -6.05
N GLY A 97 2.01 14.50 -6.65
CA GLY A 97 0.93 14.43 -7.62
C GLY A 97 1.35 14.24 -9.08
N VAL A 98 2.59 14.53 -9.45
CA VAL A 98 2.99 14.58 -10.87
C VAL A 98 2.93 13.21 -11.57
N ILE A 99 2.35 13.15 -12.77
CA ILE A 99 2.13 11.93 -13.54
C ILE A 99 3.05 11.82 -14.76
N ASP A 100 3.78 10.71 -14.85
CA ASP A 100 4.64 10.32 -15.97
C ASP A 100 4.34 8.88 -16.40
N GLY A 101 5.08 8.43 -17.41
CA GLY A 101 4.96 7.13 -18.03
C GLY A 101 5.43 5.96 -17.17
N PRO A 102 5.42 4.75 -17.74
CA PRO A 102 5.63 3.52 -16.99
C PRO A 102 6.95 3.39 -16.24
N MET A 103 6.86 2.68 -15.11
CA MET A 103 8.01 2.20 -14.33
C MET A 103 7.89 0.69 -14.11
N ALA A 104 8.96 -0.04 -14.41
CA ALA A 104 9.16 -1.42 -13.97
C ALA A 104 10.01 -1.45 -12.70
N VAL A 105 9.67 -2.34 -11.77
CA VAL A 105 10.47 -2.65 -10.58
C VAL A 105 10.58 -4.17 -10.48
N MET A 106 11.79 -4.71 -10.42
CA MET A 106 12.03 -6.12 -10.13
C MET A 106 12.72 -6.25 -8.79
N GLN A 107 12.17 -7.07 -7.90
CA GLN A 107 12.84 -7.53 -6.69
C GLN A 107 13.21 -9.00 -6.86
N LEU A 108 14.41 -9.39 -6.42
CA LEU A 108 14.88 -10.77 -6.44
C LEU A 108 15.45 -11.15 -5.06
N GLN A 109 15.12 -12.34 -4.60
CA GLN A 109 15.80 -12.98 -3.45
C GLN A 109 16.77 -14.04 -3.99
N ILE A 110 18.05 -13.91 -3.64
CA ILE A 110 19.11 -14.87 -3.95
C ILE A 110 19.49 -15.61 -2.67
N GLU A 111 19.29 -16.91 -2.65
CA GLU A 111 19.49 -17.76 -1.48
C GLU A 111 20.77 -18.59 -1.59
N PRO A 112 21.47 -18.89 -0.48
CA PRO A 112 22.59 -19.82 -0.47
C PRO A 112 22.11 -21.27 -0.62
N VAL A 113 22.84 -22.09 -1.40
CA VAL A 113 22.49 -23.50 -1.58
C VAL A 113 22.78 -24.28 -0.28
N PHE A 114 21.81 -25.03 0.23
CA PHE A 114 22.05 -25.96 1.35
C PHE A 114 22.75 -27.22 0.83
N VAL A 115 24.02 -27.43 1.20
CA VAL A 115 24.83 -28.56 0.74
C VAL A 115 24.80 -29.67 1.78
N CYS A 116 24.31 -30.84 1.37
CA CYS A 116 24.22 -32.03 2.20
C CYS A 116 25.18 -33.12 1.69
N PRO A 117 26.44 -33.15 2.18
CA PRO A 117 27.43 -34.16 1.79
C PRO A 117 27.08 -35.54 2.37
N ALA A 118 27.84 -36.57 1.98
CA ALA A 118 27.58 -37.97 2.34
C ALA A 118 27.61 -38.27 3.86
N ASN A 119 28.11 -37.35 4.68
CA ASN A 119 27.91 -37.31 6.13
C ASN A 119 26.98 -36.14 6.48
N ARG A 120 25.75 -36.43 6.91
CA ARG A 120 24.72 -35.41 7.18
C ARG A 120 25.08 -34.44 8.31
N ALA A 121 26.03 -34.78 9.18
CA ALA A 121 26.53 -33.89 10.22
C ALA A 121 27.46 -32.78 9.69
N ASP A 122 27.98 -32.93 8.46
CA ASP A 122 28.83 -31.93 7.79
C ASP A 122 28.01 -31.06 6.81
N ALA A 123 26.67 -31.04 6.94
CA ALA A 123 25.79 -30.22 6.13
C ALA A 123 25.91 -28.74 6.50
N ALA A 124 25.92 -27.87 5.50
CA ALA A 124 26.10 -26.43 5.65
C ALA A 124 25.52 -25.68 4.44
N PHE A 125 25.26 -24.38 4.60
CA PHE A 125 25.09 -23.50 3.44
C PHE A 125 26.41 -23.31 2.69
N ALA A 126 26.36 -23.27 1.36
CA ALA A 126 27.43 -22.70 0.56
C ALA A 126 27.44 -21.18 0.80
N ASN A 127 28.57 -20.63 1.24
CA ASN A 127 28.70 -19.19 1.49
C ASN A 127 28.67 -18.42 0.17
N LEU A 128 27.59 -17.67 -0.04
CA LEU A 128 27.38 -16.81 -1.18
C LEU A 128 28.06 -15.44 -0.96
N THR A 129 28.69 -14.89 -2.00
CA THR A 129 29.23 -13.52 -2.01
C THR A 129 28.35 -12.56 -2.83
N GLN A 130 28.48 -11.26 -2.56
CA GLN A 130 27.86 -10.17 -3.33
C GLN A 130 28.01 -10.33 -4.85
N ASN A 131 29.22 -10.62 -5.34
CA ASN A 131 29.47 -10.69 -6.80
C ASN A 131 28.84 -11.94 -7.44
N GLU A 132 28.80 -13.07 -6.73
CA GLU A 132 28.02 -14.22 -7.16
C GLU A 132 26.53 -13.88 -7.17
N ALA A 133 25.99 -13.27 -6.09
CA ALA A 133 24.58 -12.90 -6.00
C ALA A 133 24.12 -11.94 -7.12
N ILE A 134 24.94 -10.93 -7.45
CA ILE A 134 24.70 -10.03 -8.58
C ILE A 134 24.69 -10.81 -9.91
N THR A 135 25.60 -11.77 -10.09
CA THR A 135 25.68 -12.58 -11.32
C THR A 135 24.45 -13.48 -11.46
N LEU A 136 24.07 -14.20 -10.39
CA LEU A 136 22.90 -15.07 -10.32
C LEU A 136 21.60 -14.28 -10.59
N ALA A 137 21.50 -13.05 -10.06
CA ALA A 137 20.38 -12.14 -10.34
C ALA A 137 20.36 -11.67 -11.79
N GLN A 138 21.50 -11.29 -12.38
CA GLN A 138 21.60 -10.83 -13.76
C GLN A 138 21.12 -11.87 -14.78
N GLU A 139 21.37 -13.16 -14.54
CA GLU A 139 20.82 -14.25 -15.36
C GLU A 139 19.29 -14.19 -15.43
N ALA A 140 18.62 -14.05 -14.29
CA ALA A 140 17.15 -13.96 -14.22
C ALA A 140 16.60 -12.62 -14.75
N VAL A 141 17.26 -11.49 -14.46
CA VAL A 141 16.92 -10.15 -14.99
C VAL A 141 16.94 -10.16 -16.52
N SER A 142 17.92 -10.83 -17.14
CA SER A 142 18.06 -10.92 -18.59
C SER A 142 16.84 -11.58 -19.29
N VAL A 143 16.12 -12.48 -18.59
CA VAL A 143 14.90 -13.12 -19.10
C VAL A 143 13.78 -12.09 -19.29
N TYR A 144 13.66 -11.12 -18.39
CA TYR A 144 12.65 -10.05 -18.50
C TYR A 144 13.09 -8.94 -19.44
N GLN A 145 14.35 -8.49 -19.38
CA GLN A 145 14.92 -7.54 -20.36
C GLN A 145 14.70 -8.03 -21.79
N THR A 146 15.02 -9.30 -22.07
CA THR A 146 14.83 -9.92 -23.39
C THR A 146 13.35 -10.08 -23.76
N ALA A 147 12.50 -10.55 -22.83
CA ALA A 147 11.09 -10.82 -23.12
C ALA A 147 10.24 -9.56 -23.32
N LEU A 148 10.61 -8.45 -22.67
CA LEU A 148 9.86 -7.18 -22.71
C LEU A 148 10.56 -6.09 -23.53
N SER A 149 11.79 -6.33 -24.02
CA SER A 149 12.65 -5.34 -24.68
C SER A 149 12.90 -4.08 -23.83
N ILE A 150 13.15 -4.29 -22.54
CA ILE A 150 13.43 -3.24 -21.55
C ILE A 150 14.88 -3.29 -21.09
N ASP A 151 15.38 -2.17 -20.58
CA ASP A 151 16.52 -2.18 -19.65
C ASP A 151 16.03 -2.13 -18.20
N LEU A 152 16.88 -2.61 -17.28
CA LEU A 152 16.62 -2.72 -15.85
C LEU A 152 17.92 -2.46 -15.11
N GLU A 153 18.06 -1.25 -14.56
CA GLU A 153 19.22 -0.87 -13.77
C GLU A 153 19.07 -1.36 -12.33
N ARG A 154 20.11 -1.97 -11.77
CA ARG A 154 20.14 -2.35 -10.35
C ARG A 154 20.12 -1.08 -9.50
N LEU A 155 19.10 -0.90 -8.67
CA LEU A 155 18.96 0.23 -7.76
C LEU A 155 19.66 -0.01 -6.42
N MET A 156 19.50 -1.19 -5.81
CA MET A 156 20.08 -1.49 -4.49
C MET A 156 20.26 -2.98 -4.22
N MET A 157 21.12 -3.32 -3.26
CA MET A 157 21.29 -4.67 -2.71
C MET A 157 21.40 -4.67 -1.18
N ILE A 158 20.69 -5.59 -0.52
CA ILE A 158 20.67 -5.80 0.92
C ILE A 158 21.17 -7.22 1.24
N GLU A 159 21.96 -7.40 2.30
CA GLU A 159 22.28 -8.73 2.82
C GLU A 159 21.24 -9.22 3.84
N SER A 160 20.82 -10.47 3.74
CA SER A 160 20.04 -11.17 4.76
C SER A 160 20.85 -12.31 5.38
N GLN A 161 20.70 -12.52 6.68
CA GLN A 161 21.26 -13.70 7.35
C GLN A 161 20.19 -14.79 7.42
N GLU A 162 20.40 -15.85 6.65
CA GLU A 162 19.46 -16.96 6.56
C GLU A 162 19.78 -18.01 7.61
N HIS A 163 18.77 -18.46 8.35
CA HIS A 163 18.87 -19.53 9.35
C HIS A 163 17.95 -20.69 8.96
N PHE A 164 18.53 -21.89 8.88
CA PHE A 164 17.78 -23.11 8.61
C PHE A 164 18.13 -24.19 9.62
N TYR A 165 17.09 -24.69 10.31
CA TYR A 165 17.17 -25.84 11.19
C TYR A 165 16.69 -27.09 10.44
N PHE A 166 17.63 -27.93 10.00
CA PHE A 166 17.32 -29.15 9.26
C PHE A 166 17.24 -30.35 10.19
N ASN A 167 16.06 -30.98 10.29
CA ASN A 167 15.84 -32.15 11.13
C ASN A 167 15.26 -33.31 10.29
N LEU A 168 15.99 -34.43 10.28
CA LEU A 168 15.52 -35.71 9.73
C LEU A 168 15.41 -36.73 10.86
N SER A 169 14.40 -37.59 10.81
CA SER A 169 14.08 -38.61 11.83
C SER A 169 15.16 -39.68 12.11
N LEU A 170 16.34 -39.55 11.49
CA LEU A 170 17.49 -40.46 11.58
C LEU A 170 18.80 -39.76 12.01
N ALA A 171 18.78 -38.44 12.29
CA ALA A 171 19.94 -37.66 12.70
C ALA A 171 19.55 -36.58 13.73
N PRO A 172 20.48 -36.09 14.58
CA PRO A 172 20.25 -34.85 15.30
C PRO A 172 20.05 -33.70 14.31
N GLY A 173 19.19 -32.74 14.65
CA GLY A 173 18.97 -31.55 13.82
C GLY A 173 20.22 -30.68 13.71
N VAL A 174 20.44 -30.10 12.54
CA VAL A 174 21.59 -29.25 12.23
C VAL A 174 21.13 -27.82 12.03
N ASP A 175 21.64 -26.89 12.85
CA ASP A 175 21.52 -25.45 12.64
C ASP A 175 22.53 -24.98 11.61
N CYS A 176 22.06 -24.33 10.54
CA CYS A 176 22.89 -23.75 9.50
C CYS A 176 22.57 -22.28 9.33
N TYR A 177 23.62 -21.47 9.15
CA TYR A 177 23.53 -20.03 8.88
C TYR A 177 24.20 -19.72 7.55
N GLY A 178 23.55 -18.92 6.73
CA GLY A 178 24.03 -18.49 5.40
C GLY A 178 23.84 -17.00 5.17
N LYS A 179 24.28 -16.53 4.01
CA LYS A 179 24.03 -15.16 3.50
C LYS A 179 23.10 -15.27 2.29
N GLY A 180 21.92 -14.67 2.40
CA GLY A 180 21.04 -14.35 1.29
C GLY A 180 21.24 -12.90 0.84
N TYR A 181 20.74 -12.57 -0.34
CA TYR A 181 20.78 -11.20 -0.88
C TYR A 181 19.44 -10.82 -1.52
N TRP A 182 18.95 -9.64 -1.16
CA TRP A 182 17.80 -9.01 -1.80
C TRP A 182 18.28 -7.93 -2.76
N LEU A 183 17.96 -8.06 -4.04
CA LEU A 183 18.30 -7.08 -5.08
C LEU A 183 17.03 -6.41 -5.61
N THR A 184 17.08 -5.09 -5.80
CA THR A 184 16.04 -4.35 -6.53
C THR A 184 16.62 -3.75 -7.80
N TYR A 185 15.93 -3.92 -8.92
CA TYR A 185 16.20 -3.33 -10.22
C TYR A 185 15.01 -2.46 -10.65
N VAL A 186 15.25 -1.39 -11.41
CA VAL A 186 14.22 -0.46 -11.89
C VAL A 186 14.42 -0.15 -13.37
N GLY A 187 13.33 -0.05 -14.12
CA GLY A 187 13.30 0.47 -15.49
C GLY A 187 12.35 1.66 -15.57
N LEU A 188 12.81 2.77 -16.16
CA LEU A 188 12.08 4.04 -16.24
C LEU A 188 11.82 4.37 -17.71
N PHE A 189 10.56 4.34 -18.15
CA PHE A 189 10.21 4.42 -19.58
C PHE A 189 9.60 5.78 -19.94
N MET A 190 9.65 6.12 -21.23
CA MET A 190 8.80 7.18 -21.79
C MET A 190 7.41 6.62 -22.13
N ASN A 191 6.39 7.46 -22.26
CA ASN A 191 5.00 7.03 -22.49
C ASN A 191 4.81 6.12 -23.74
N GLU A 192 5.53 6.37 -24.83
CA GLU A 192 5.45 5.56 -26.06
C GLU A 192 6.08 4.16 -25.87
N GLU A 193 7.28 4.12 -25.29
CA GLU A 193 8.01 2.88 -24.98
C GLU A 193 7.22 2.04 -23.97
N GLY A 194 6.81 2.67 -22.87
CA GLY A 194 6.10 2.03 -21.78
C GLY A 194 4.76 1.44 -22.21
N SER A 195 4.04 2.05 -23.15
CA SER A 195 2.82 1.46 -23.74
C SER A 195 3.11 0.13 -24.44
N ALA A 196 4.24 0.03 -25.17
CA ALA A 196 4.69 -1.22 -25.77
C ALA A 196 5.13 -2.26 -24.73
N VAL A 197 5.85 -1.83 -23.68
CA VAL A 197 6.27 -2.67 -22.55
C VAL A 197 5.06 -3.24 -21.80
N THR A 198 4.06 -2.42 -21.49
CA THR A 198 2.83 -2.87 -20.83
C THR A 198 2.04 -3.82 -21.73
N SER A 199 1.93 -3.55 -23.03
CA SER A 199 1.27 -4.49 -23.95
C SER A 199 2.00 -5.83 -24.04
N ALA A 200 3.33 -5.84 -24.09
CA ALA A 200 4.14 -7.06 -24.08
C ALA A 200 4.01 -7.83 -22.76
N PHE A 201 4.01 -7.14 -21.62
CA PHE A 201 3.86 -7.76 -20.31
C PHE A 201 2.44 -8.30 -20.07
N ARG A 202 1.40 -7.59 -20.52
CA ARG A 202 0.03 -8.12 -20.55
C ARG A 202 -0.10 -9.36 -21.42
N GLN A 203 0.59 -9.42 -22.56
CA GLN A 203 0.62 -10.63 -23.41
C GLN A 203 1.34 -11.80 -22.73
N ARG A 204 2.44 -11.55 -22.01
CA ARG A 204 3.12 -12.55 -21.17
C ARG A 204 2.19 -13.10 -20.07
N LEU A 205 1.53 -12.21 -19.32
CA LEU A 205 0.56 -12.60 -18.29
C LEU A 205 -0.65 -13.36 -18.89
N ALA A 206 -1.17 -12.93 -20.03
CA ALA A 206 -2.25 -13.62 -20.74
C ALA A 206 -1.86 -15.02 -21.26
N ALA A 207 -0.57 -15.27 -21.48
CA ALA A 207 -0.05 -16.60 -21.82
C ALA A 207 -0.08 -17.59 -20.66
N LEU A 208 -0.28 -17.14 -19.41
CA LEU A 208 -0.54 -17.99 -18.24
C LEU A 208 -1.94 -18.66 -18.25
N GLY A 209 -2.68 -18.60 -19.36
CA GLY A 209 -3.99 -19.23 -19.43
C GLY A 209 -5.02 -18.59 -18.51
N GLY A 210 -6.01 -19.38 -18.08
CA GLY A 210 -6.97 -19.01 -17.04
C GLY A 210 -7.77 -17.73 -17.30
N PHE A 211 -8.31 -17.14 -16.22
CA PHE A 211 -8.80 -15.77 -16.26
C PHE A 211 -7.74 -14.76 -16.73
N MET A 212 -6.44 -15.01 -16.53
CA MET A 212 -5.36 -14.12 -16.99
C MET A 212 -5.40 -13.83 -18.50
N ASN A 213 -5.98 -14.71 -19.34
CA ASN A 213 -6.24 -14.43 -20.77
C ASN A 213 -6.97 -13.09 -21.02
N LEU A 214 -7.85 -12.68 -20.10
CA LEU A 214 -8.64 -11.45 -20.20
C LEU A 214 -7.76 -10.19 -20.10
N VAL A 215 -6.59 -10.29 -19.46
CA VAL A 215 -5.56 -9.24 -19.44
C VAL A 215 -5.02 -8.95 -20.85
N GLY A 216 -5.11 -9.93 -21.76
CA GLY A 216 -4.78 -9.77 -23.18
C GLY A 216 -5.92 -9.22 -24.06
N ALA A 217 -7.06 -8.80 -23.47
CA ALA A 217 -8.20 -8.31 -24.24
C ALA A 217 -7.94 -6.92 -24.88
N PRO A 218 -8.57 -6.62 -26.04
CA PRO A 218 -8.22 -5.46 -26.88
C PRO A 218 -8.71 -4.10 -26.37
N LYS A 219 -9.56 -4.04 -25.34
CA LYS A 219 -9.90 -2.76 -24.66
C LYS A 219 -9.32 -2.65 -23.25
N TRP A 220 -8.52 -3.62 -22.81
CA TRP A 220 -7.82 -3.52 -21.52
C TRP A 220 -6.85 -2.32 -21.57
N PRO A 221 -6.94 -1.35 -20.64
CA PRO A 221 -6.27 -0.06 -20.80
C PRO A 221 -4.81 -0.09 -20.30
N ASP A 222 -3.84 -0.24 -21.22
CA ASP A 222 -2.40 -0.31 -20.91
C ASP A 222 -1.94 0.73 -19.88
N LEU A 223 -2.08 2.03 -20.19
CA LEU A 223 -1.58 3.10 -19.33
C LEU A 223 -2.39 3.33 -18.03
N ALA A 224 -3.47 2.57 -17.80
CA ALA A 224 -4.19 2.53 -16.52
C ALA A 224 -4.01 1.18 -15.79
N THR A 225 -3.16 0.29 -16.32
CA THR A 225 -2.90 -1.03 -15.76
C THR A 225 -1.77 -0.97 -14.74
N ILE A 226 -1.98 -1.57 -13.57
CA ILE A 226 -0.90 -2.04 -12.69
C ILE A 226 -0.83 -3.55 -12.84
N ALA A 227 0.34 -4.10 -13.12
CA ALA A 227 0.53 -5.53 -13.32
C ALA A 227 1.76 -6.05 -12.58
N ALA A 228 1.76 -7.32 -12.19
CA ALA A 228 2.92 -7.99 -11.61
C ALA A 228 2.98 -9.48 -11.94
N GLU A 229 4.20 -10.03 -11.92
CA GLU A 229 4.51 -11.45 -12.09
C GLU A 229 5.46 -11.87 -10.95
N GLY A 230 5.08 -12.90 -10.20
CA GLY A 230 5.85 -13.46 -9.10
C GLY A 230 6.30 -14.88 -9.43
N TYR A 231 7.61 -15.11 -9.58
CA TYR A 231 8.18 -16.44 -9.72
C TYR A 231 8.77 -16.89 -8.39
N MET A 232 8.34 -18.04 -7.88
CA MET A 232 8.91 -18.68 -6.69
C MET A 232 9.42 -20.06 -7.06
N SER A 233 10.72 -20.29 -6.87
CA SER A 233 11.25 -21.66 -6.85
C SER A 233 10.72 -22.41 -5.63
N CYS A 234 10.55 -23.73 -5.75
CA CYS A 234 9.95 -24.58 -4.73
C CYS A 234 10.66 -25.92 -4.67
N TYR A 235 11.00 -26.34 -3.44
CA TYR A 235 11.63 -27.63 -3.17
C TYR A 235 10.60 -28.77 -3.23
N SER A 236 10.93 -29.84 -3.97
CA SER A 236 10.11 -31.05 -4.03
C SER A 236 10.98 -32.30 -3.83
N LEU A 237 10.85 -32.96 -2.69
CA LEU A 237 11.45 -34.27 -2.40
C LEU A 237 10.56 -35.38 -2.98
N PRO A 238 11.06 -36.22 -3.93
CA PRO A 238 10.25 -37.20 -4.64
C PRO A 238 9.48 -38.21 -3.79
N ASP A 239 9.96 -38.49 -2.57
CA ASP A 239 9.44 -39.49 -1.61
C ASP A 239 8.70 -38.87 -0.41
N TYR A 240 8.72 -37.54 -0.24
CA TYR A 240 8.14 -36.85 0.93
C TYR A 240 7.05 -35.83 0.57
N ASP A 241 7.09 -35.22 -0.63
CA ASP A 241 6.20 -34.12 -1.00
C ASP A 241 5.09 -34.54 -1.99
N SER A 242 3.88 -34.06 -1.73
CA SER A 242 2.71 -34.25 -2.60
C SER A 242 2.85 -33.44 -3.90
N ARG A 243 3.23 -34.12 -4.99
CA ARG A 243 3.48 -33.49 -6.29
C ARG A 243 2.24 -32.73 -6.80
N GLY A 244 2.46 -31.54 -7.34
CA GLY A 244 1.49 -30.82 -8.19
C GLY A 244 0.71 -29.70 -7.51
N SER A 245 0.39 -29.83 -6.22
CA SER A 245 -0.49 -28.87 -5.52
C SER A 245 0.17 -27.50 -5.33
N VAL A 246 -0.37 -26.46 -5.95
CA VAL A 246 0.15 -25.09 -5.84
C VAL A 246 0.05 -24.55 -4.40
N VAL A 247 -0.95 -24.98 -3.64
CA VAL A 247 -1.10 -24.64 -2.20
C VAL A 247 0.03 -25.26 -1.37
N ASP A 248 0.44 -26.49 -1.68
CA ASP A 248 1.54 -27.17 -0.98
C ASP A 248 2.90 -26.53 -1.32
N MET A 249 3.08 -26.10 -2.57
CA MET A 249 4.26 -25.34 -3.03
C MET A 249 4.34 -23.96 -2.37
N LEU A 250 3.22 -23.21 -2.29
CA LEU A 250 3.14 -21.94 -1.57
C LEU A 250 3.45 -22.07 -0.08
N LEU A 251 3.19 -23.22 0.55
CA LEU A 251 3.60 -23.51 1.93
C LEU A 251 5.08 -23.95 2.07
N LYS A 252 5.83 -24.03 0.97
CA LYS A 252 7.20 -24.56 0.89
C LYS A 252 8.23 -23.67 0.21
N HIS A 253 7.85 -22.57 -0.45
CA HIS A 253 8.79 -21.64 -1.10
C HIS A 253 9.90 -21.11 -0.15
N VAL A 254 9.56 -20.83 1.12
CA VAL A 254 10.52 -20.41 2.17
C VAL A 254 11.37 -21.57 2.73
N ARG A 255 11.77 -22.53 1.89
CA ARG A 255 12.68 -23.63 2.26
C ARG A 255 13.90 -23.61 1.34
N PRO A 256 15.14 -23.66 1.88
CA PRO A 256 16.33 -23.63 1.06
C PRO A 256 16.42 -24.89 0.19
N LEU A 257 16.78 -24.70 -1.08
CA LEU A 257 16.95 -25.80 -2.03
C LEU A 257 18.24 -26.58 -1.69
N ILE A 258 18.11 -27.90 -1.60
CA ILE A 258 19.19 -28.79 -1.14
C ILE A 258 19.94 -29.42 -2.32
N ARG A 259 21.27 -29.25 -2.34
CA ARG A 259 22.20 -30.04 -3.16
C ARG A 259 22.74 -31.20 -2.32
N SER A 260 22.29 -32.43 -2.57
CA SER A 260 22.65 -33.60 -1.75
C SER A 260 23.48 -34.66 -2.48
N ALA A 261 24.36 -35.33 -1.73
CA ALA A 261 25.00 -36.59 -2.13
C ALA A 261 24.12 -37.83 -1.82
N HIS A 262 22.94 -37.65 -1.23
CA HIS A 262 22.00 -38.70 -0.85
C HIS A 262 20.80 -38.74 -1.81
N PRO A 263 20.52 -39.86 -2.51
CA PRO A 263 19.38 -39.93 -3.45
C PRO A 263 18.00 -39.75 -2.80
N ASP A 264 17.83 -40.12 -1.52
CA ASP A 264 16.61 -39.85 -0.74
C ASP A 264 16.41 -38.36 -0.41
N LEU A 265 17.42 -37.53 -0.69
CA LEU A 265 17.42 -36.08 -0.55
C LEU A 265 17.73 -35.38 -1.90
N GLU A 266 17.60 -36.09 -3.03
CA GLU A 266 17.71 -35.51 -4.38
C GLU A 266 16.42 -34.78 -4.73
N GLY A 267 16.31 -33.54 -4.22
CA GLY A 267 15.19 -32.66 -4.50
C GLY A 267 15.15 -32.21 -5.96
N ARG A 268 13.95 -31.82 -6.40
CA ARG A 268 13.69 -31.26 -7.73
C ARG A 268 13.23 -29.82 -7.58
N VAL A 269 13.70 -28.96 -8.48
CA VAL A 269 13.08 -27.65 -8.69
C VAL A 269 11.69 -27.89 -9.27
N GLN A 270 10.69 -27.35 -8.60
CA GLN A 270 9.43 -26.96 -9.20
C GLN A 270 9.29 -25.45 -9.02
N SER A 271 8.38 -24.80 -9.76
CA SER A 271 8.18 -23.36 -9.66
C SER A 271 6.71 -22.99 -9.63
N VAL A 272 6.35 -22.10 -8.71
CA VAL A 272 5.07 -21.39 -8.73
C VAL A 272 5.26 -20.14 -9.59
N ILE A 273 4.29 -19.87 -10.46
CA ILE A 273 4.15 -18.60 -11.15
C ILE A 273 2.85 -17.93 -10.69
N ALA A 274 2.97 -16.71 -10.17
CA ALA A 274 1.87 -15.83 -9.85
C ALA A 274 1.81 -14.72 -10.90
N GLY A 275 0.61 -14.35 -11.33
CA GLY A 275 0.37 -13.20 -12.20
C GLY A 275 -0.81 -12.40 -11.66
N VAL A 276 -0.72 -11.07 -11.74
CA VAL A 276 -1.83 -10.17 -11.43
C VAL A 276 -1.81 -8.99 -12.40
N ALA A 277 -2.98 -8.55 -12.83
CA ALA A 277 -3.16 -7.27 -13.48
C ALA A 277 -4.48 -6.64 -13.03
N ALA A 278 -4.44 -5.36 -12.73
CA ALA A 278 -5.59 -4.57 -12.33
C ALA A 278 -5.62 -3.25 -13.10
N PHE A 279 -6.80 -2.67 -13.29
CA PHE A 279 -6.96 -1.30 -13.80
C PHE A 279 -8.12 -0.59 -13.09
N ASN A 280 -7.98 0.72 -12.94
CA ASN A 280 -9.08 1.63 -12.58
C ASN A 280 -9.53 2.36 -13.86
N LYS A 281 -10.84 2.45 -14.08
CA LYS A 281 -11.45 3.31 -15.08
C LYS A 281 -12.60 4.12 -14.47
N LEU A 282 -12.27 5.34 -14.05
CA LEU A 282 -13.23 6.35 -13.57
C LEU A 282 -14.32 6.62 -14.62
N ASN A 283 -15.54 6.94 -14.17
CA ASN A 283 -16.68 7.29 -15.03
C ASN A 283 -16.95 6.28 -16.17
N GLN A 284 -16.75 4.98 -15.92
CA GLN A 284 -17.04 3.91 -16.88
C GLN A 284 -18.53 3.53 -16.87
N VAL A 285 -19.19 3.66 -15.73
CA VAL A 285 -20.66 3.57 -15.58
C VAL A 285 -21.16 4.97 -15.26
N MET A 286 -22.34 5.34 -15.77
CA MET A 286 -22.95 6.64 -15.45
C MET A 286 -23.76 6.53 -14.16
N PRO A 287 -23.48 7.33 -13.11
CA PRO A 287 -24.34 7.36 -11.93
C PRO A 287 -25.73 7.91 -12.30
N GLY A 288 -26.78 7.20 -11.89
CA GLY A 288 -28.17 7.53 -12.23
C GLY A 288 -29.18 6.57 -11.62
N PRO A 289 -30.49 6.89 -11.69
CA PRO A 289 -31.54 6.11 -11.04
C PRO A 289 -31.93 4.85 -11.83
N GLY A 290 -31.51 3.67 -11.36
CA GLY A 290 -31.93 2.37 -11.89
C GLY A 290 -30.87 1.28 -11.85
N GLU A 291 -31.21 0.11 -12.40
CA GLU A 291 -30.27 -0.98 -12.62
C GLU A 291 -29.30 -0.63 -13.77
N GLU A 292 -28.03 -0.42 -13.42
CA GLU A 292 -26.93 -0.33 -14.37
C GLU A 292 -26.24 -1.69 -14.52
N SER A 293 -25.37 -1.83 -15.53
CA SER A 293 -24.60 -3.06 -15.70
C SER A 293 -23.27 -2.89 -16.40
N TYR A 294 -22.28 -3.67 -15.98
CA TYR A 294 -20.95 -3.74 -16.58
C TYR A 294 -20.69 -5.17 -17.06
N SER A 295 -20.13 -5.30 -18.27
CA SER A 295 -19.86 -6.61 -18.90
C SER A 295 -18.39 -6.71 -19.29
N LEU A 296 -17.72 -7.74 -18.76
CA LEU A 296 -16.32 -8.00 -19.08
C LEU A 296 -16.11 -8.30 -20.57
N LYS A 297 -17.12 -8.88 -21.24
CA LYS A 297 -17.09 -9.11 -22.68
C LYS A 297 -17.25 -7.82 -23.48
N SER A 298 -18.22 -6.95 -23.17
CA SER A 298 -18.42 -5.71 -23.93
C SER A 298 -17.35 -4.66 -23.64
N ASP A 299 -16.96 -4.50 -22.38
CA ASP A 299 -16.29 -3.28 -21.93
C ASP A 299 -14.77 -3.42 -21.91
N VAL A 300 -14.27 -4.58 -21.50
CA VAL A 300 -12.86 -5.00 -21.69
C VAL A 300 -12.64 -5.58 -23.10
N GLY A 301 -13.72 -5.86 -23.83
CA GLY A 301 -13.71 -6.18 -25.27
C GLY A 301 -13.29 -7.61 -25.60
N TYR A 302 -13.41 -8.54 -24.65
CA TYR A 302 -13.09 -9.94 -24.86
C TYR A 302 -14.06 -10.60 -25.86
N SER A 303 -13.54 -11.33 -26.85
CA SER A 303 -14.32 -11.81 -28.01
C SER A 303 -14.73 -13.29 -27.94
N SER A 304 -14.18 -14.05 -27.00
CA SER A 304 -14.45 -15.49 -26.82
C SER A 304 -15.42 -15.74 -25.66
N ALA A 305 -15.88 -16.98 -25.49
CA ALA A 305 -16.57 -17.39 -24.27
C ALA A 305 -15.60 -17.44 -23.09
N ILE A 306 -16.03 -16.97 -21.91
CA ILE A 306 -15.23 -17.02 -20.67
C ILE A 306 -15.04 -18.48 -20.21
N MET A 307 -16.08 -19.32 -20.39
CA MET A 307 -16.05 -20.79 -20.26
C MET A 307 -14.74 -21.45 -20.74
N ASN A 308 -14.23 -21.06 -21.92
CA ASN A 308 -13.10 -21.74 -22.57
C ASN A 308 -11.75 -21.53 -21.87
N LYS A 309 -11.68 -20.74 -20.79
CA LYS A 309 -10.42 -20.35 -20.15
C LYS A 309 -10.18 -20.91 -18.76
N MET A 310 -11.25 -21.19 -18.00
CA MET A 310 -11.16 -21.86 -16.69
C MET A 310 -10.55 -23.28 -16.75
N GLN A 311 -10.61 -23.93 -17.91
CA GLN A 311 -10.07 -25.28 -18.12
C GLN A 311 -8.81 -25.19 -18.97
N GLN A 312 -7.73 -24.68 -18.37
CA GLN A 312 -6.38 -24.71 -18.97
C GLN A 312 -5.94 -26.14 -19.29
N ASP A 313 -6.26 -27.06 -18.36
CA ASP A 313 -5.99 -28.48 -18.43
C ASP A 313 -7.19 -29.22 -17.82
N ILE A 314 -7.82 -30.09 -18.59
CA ILE A 314 -8.97 -30.91 -18.14
C ILE A 314 -8.58 -32.05 -17.20
N THR A 315 -7.27 -32.27 -16.98
CA THR A 315 -6.72 -33.31 -16.11
C THR A 315 -6.21 -32.78 -14.76
N ALA A 316 -6.13 -31.45 -14.60
CA ALA A 316 -5.73 -30.79 -13.37
C ALA A 316 -6.89 -30.02 -12.74
N ALA A 317 -6.94 -29.99 -11.41
CA ALA A 317 -7.90 -29.16 -10.68
C ALA A 317 -7.43 -27.69 -10.68
N ALA A 318 -8.33 -26.78 -11.01
CA ALA A 318 -8.14 -25.33 -10.88
C ALA A 318 -9.25 -24.76 -9.99
N VAL A 319 -8.86 -24.04 -8.94
CA VAL A 319 -9.80 -23.24 -8.13
C VAL A 319 -10.02 -21.93 -8.86
N SER A 320 -11.25 -21.62 -9.26
CA SER A 320 -11.60 -20.34 -9.91
C SER A 320 -12.62 -19.59 -9.07
N MET A 321 -12.30 -18.33 -8.77
CA MET A 321 -13.07 -17.42 -7.95
C MET A 321 -13.50 -16.20 -8.76
N VAL A 322 -14.77 -15.84 -8.70
CA VAL A 322 -15.31 -14.59 -9.26
C VAL A 322 -15.89 -13.77 -8.13
N GLY A 323 -15.32 -12.59 -7.92
CA GLY A 323 -15.76 -11.56 -6.99
C GLY A 323 -16.37 -10.37 -7.73
N ALA A 324 -17.39 -9.77 -7.15
CA ALA A 324 -17.88 -8.45 -7.54
C ALA A 324 -18.35 -7.67 -6.31
N GLU A 325 -18.15 -6.36 -6.32
CA GLU A 325 -18.57 -5.41 -5.28
C GLU A 325 -19.16 -4.16 -5.95
N ALA A 326 -20.29 -3.64 -5.45
CA ALA A 326 -20.93 -2.44 -5.99
C ALA A 326 -21.86 -1.77 -4.95
N PRO A 327 -22.18 -0.47 -5.09
CA PRO A 327 -23.31 0.12 -4.40
C PRO A 327 -24.61 -0.61 -4.69
N GLY A 328 -25.46 -0.71 -3.67
CA GLY A 328 -26.79 -1.28 -3.76
C GLY A 328 -26.85 -2.79 -3.87
N HIS A 329 -28.00 -3.27 -4.32
CA HIS A 329 -28.21 -4.70 -4.60
C HIS A 329 -27.40 -5.10 -5.84
N LEU A 330 -26.53 -6.10 -5.71
CA LEU A 330 -25.65 -6.61 -6.77
C LEU A 330 -26.01 -8.04 -7.14
N THR A 331 -26.07 -8.33 -8.44
CA THR A 331 -26.08 -9.69 -8.99
C THR A 331 -25.00 -9.87 -10.06
N VAL A 332 -24.60 -11.12 -10.29
CA VAL A 332 -23.61 -11.50 -11.30
C VAL A 332 -24.22 -12.53 -12.25
N ASP A 333 -24.71 -12.06 -13.40
CA ASP A 333 -25.22 -12.91 -14.47
C ASP A 333 -24.09 -13.79 -15.02
N GLY A 334 -24.35 -15.10 -15.16
CA GLY A 334 -23.44 -16.08 -15.76
C GLY A 334 -22.80 -17.07 -14.78
N LEU A 335 -22.90 -16.85 -13.47
CA LEU A 335 -22.44 -17.82 -12.47
C LEU A 335 -23.30 -19.11 -12.50
N PRO A 336 -22.70 -20.31 -12.56
CA PRO A 336 -23.45 -21.56 -12.46
C PRO A 336 -24.04 -21.77 -11.07
N SER A 337 -25.32 -22.18 -10.98
CA SER A 337 -26.04 -22.40 -9.71
C SER A 337 -25.55 -23.59 -8.86
N SER A 338 -24.39 -24.17 -9.19
CA SER A 338 -23.69 -25.21 -8.43
C SER A 338 -22.37 -24.72 -7.81
N TRP A 339 -21.98 -23.48 -8.10
CA TRP A 339 -20.87 -22.82 -7.44
C TRP A 339 -21.29 -22.43 -6.01
N LEU A 340 -20.36 -22.53 -5.07
CA LEU A 340 -20.56 -21.96 -3.75
C LEU A 340 -20.45 -20.44 -3.86
N SER A 341 -21.59 -19.75 -3.78
CA SER A 341 -21.67 -18.29 -3.69
C SER A 341 -21.72 -17.86 -2.22
N VAL A 342 -20.96 -16.82 -1.89
CA VAL A 342 -21.01 -16.09 -0.63
C VAL A 342 -21.31 -14.64 -0.96
N ASP A 343 -22.46 -14.17 -0.51
CA ASP A 343 -22.99 -12.83 -0.71
C ASP A 343 -23.18 -12.12 0.64
N ASN A 344 -23.80 -10.94 0.61
CA ASN A 344 -24.13 -10.16 1.79
C ASN A 344 -25.08 -10.88 2.76
N GLU A 345 -25.99 -11.74 2.27
CA GLU A 345 -26.98 -12.48 3.08
C GLU A 345 -26.45 -13.81 3.64
N PHE A 346 -25.35 -14.35 3.09
CA PHE A 346 -24.79 -15.66 3.46
C PHE A 346 -24.60 -15.82 4.98
N PRO A 347 -25.21 -16.83 5.63
CA PRO A 347 -25.12 -17.01 7.08
C PRO A 347 -23.87 -17.76 7.54
N ASN A 348 -23.19 -17.25 8.58
CA ASN A 348 -22.08 -17.95 9.25
C ASN A 348 -22.53 -19.34 9.76
N PRO A 349 -21.89 -20.45 9.36
CA PRO A 349 -22.31 -21.79 9.75
C PRO A 349 -22.05 -22.12 11.23
N THR A 350 -21.14 -21.39 11.89
CA THR A 350 -20.71 -21.61 13.27
C THR A 350 -20.38 -20.29 13.95
N ASN A 351 -20.30 -20.28 15.28
CA ASN A 351 -19.74 -19.14 16.02
C ASN A 351 -18.28 -18.92 15.61
N ILE A 352 -17.86 -17.67 15.46
CA ILE A 352 -16.46 -17.30 15.17
C ILE A 352 -15.89 -16.63 16.43
N SER A 353 -14.98 -17.33 17.12
CA SER A 353 -14.27 -16.79 18.29
C SER A 353 -12.98 -16.12 17.86
N LEU A 354 -12.76 -14.88 18.32
CA LEU A 354 -11.58 -14.07 18.04
C LEU A 354 -10.69 -13.86 19.28
N PRO A 355 -9.43 -13.41 19.09
CA PRO A 355 -8.60 -12.91 20.19
C PRO A 355 -9.35 -11.86 21.04
N GLY A 356 -9.02 -11.80 22.33
CA GLY A 356 -9.76 -10.98 23.30
C GLY A 356 -11.08 -11.59 23.81
N GLY A 357 -11.51 -12.74 23.27
CA GLY A 357 -12.72 -13.43 23.74
C GLY A 357 -14.03 -12.92 23.10
N PHE A 358 -13.92 -12.10 22.07
CA PHE A 358 -15.04 -11.69 21.22
C PHE A 358 -15.58 -12.89 20.43
N VAL A 359 -16.91 -13.01 20.31
CA VAL A 359 -17.57 -14.14 19.63
C VAL A 359 -18.68 -13.63 18.72
N ILE A 360 -18.54 -13.84 17.42
CA ILE A 360 -19.60 -13.65 16.43
C ILE A 360 -20.56 -14.85 16.52
N PRO A 361 -21.89 -14.65 16.61
CA PRO A 361 -22.85 -15.75 16.61
C PRO A 361 -22.95 -16.49 15.26
N ALA A 362 -23.23 -17.79 15.31
CA ALA A 362 -23.69 -18.55 14.15
C ALA A 362 -25.03 -18.00 13.62
N ASN A 363 -25.27 -18.17 12.32
CA ASN A 363 -26.43 -17.70 11.54
C ASN A 363 -26.53 -16.17 11.38
N MET A 364 -25.56 -15.40 11.87
CA MET A 364 -25.37 -14.01 11.45
C MET A 364 -24.87 -13.95 10.00
N SER A 365 -25.37 -13.02 9.20
CA SER A 365 -24.92 -12.85 7.81
C SER A 365 -23.46 -12.37 7.74
N VAL A 366 -22.79 -12.56 6.60
CA VAL A 366 -21.44 -12.02 6.38
C VAL A 366 -21.46 -10.48 6.45
N ALA A 367 -22.48 -9.81 5.92
CA ALA A 367 -22.59 -8.36 6.03
C ALA A 367 -22.66 -7.87 7.50
N GLU A 368 -23.60 -8.40 8.30
CA GLU A 368 -23.68 -8.08 9.74
C GLU A 368 -22.37 -8.42 10.48
N THR A 369 -21.71 -9.51 10.09
CA THR A 369 -20.43 -9.94 10.68
C THR A 369 -19.33 -8.93 10.44
N VAL A 370 -19.12 -8.51 9.19
CA VAL A 370 -18.04 -7.57 8.87
C VAL A 370 -18.36 -6.17 9.40
N LEU A 371 -19.62 -5.73 9.36
CA LEU A 371 -20.06 -4.51 10.05
C LEU A 371 -19.74 -4.54 11.55
N MET A 372 -20.06 -5.65 12.24
CA MET A 372 -19.75 -5.80 13.67
C MET A 372 -18.24 -5.78 13.92
N LEU A 373 -17.43 -6.46 13.11
CA LEU A 373 -15.96 -6.46 13.24
C LEU A 373 -15.37 -5.06 13.06
N LEU A 374 -15.78 -4.36 12.01
CA LEU A 374 -15.27 -3.05 11.63
C LEU A 374 -15.77 -1.90 12.54
N GLY A 375 -16.84 -2.10 13.31
CA GLY A 375 -17.28 -1.16 14.35
C GLY A 375 -16.78 -1.49 15.78
N SER A 376 -16.63 -2.78 16.13
CA SER A 376 -16.30 -3.18 17.51
C SER A 376 -14.80 -3.24 17.80
N ILE A 377 -13.98 -3.73 16.86
CA ILE A 377 -12.54 -3.91 17.10
C ILE A 377 -11.83 -2.55 17.24
N PRO A 378 -12.03 -1.54 16.37
CA PRO A 378 -11.42 -0.23 16.56
C PRO A 378 -11.87 0.43 17.86
N LYS A 379 -13.18 0.33 18.20
CA LYS A 379 -13.72 0.86 19.46
C LYS A 379 -13.10 0.22 20.70
N GLN A 380 -12.85 -1.10 20.71
CA GLN A 380 -12.17 -1.75 21.84
C GLN A 380 -10.70 -1.29 21.93
N LEU A 381 -9.98 -1.22 20.81
CA LEU A 381 -8.59 -0.74 20.79
C LEU A 381 -8.48 0.72 21.26
N ALA A 382 -9.44 1.56 20.91
CA ALA A 382 -9.53 2.95 21.39
C ALA A 382 -9.86 3.04 22.88
N LEU A 383 -10.73 2.17 23.42
CA LEU A 383 -10.98 2.07 24.87
C LEU A 383 -9.72 1.62 25.63
N ASP A 384 -9.02 0.61 25.12
CA ASP A 384 -7.77 0.10 25.70
C ASP A 384 -6.67 1.17 25.68
N LEU A 385 -6.58 1.96 24.59
CA LEU A 385 -5.66 3.09 24.49
C LEU A 385 -6.05 4.25 25.40
N ASN A 386 -7.34 4.61 25.51
CA ASN A 386 -7.82 5.63 26.45
C ASN A 386 -7.43 5.27 27.89
N SER A 387 -7.57 3.99 28.25
CA SER A 387 -7.14 3.46 29.54
C SER A 387 -5.62 3.58 29.74
N GLN A 388 -4.81 3.26 28.72
CA GLN A 388 -3.36 3.41 28.76
C GLN A 388 -2.91 4.87 28.91
N ILE A 389 -3.47 5.80 28.12
CA ILE A 389 -3.23 7.25 28.25
C ILE A 389 -3.62 7.71 29.67
N GLY A 390 -4.73 7.21 30.20
CA GLY A 390 -5.19 7.45 31.57
C GLY A 390 -4.30 6.90 32.70
N THR A 391 -3.29 6.07 32.39
CA THR A 391 -2.27 5.62 33.36
C THR A 391 -0.97 6.43 33.32
N ILE A 392 -0.81 7.34 32.36
CA ILE A 392 0.31 8.29 32.35
C ILE A 392 0.14 9.21 33.56
N GLN A 393 1.12 9.24 34.47
CA GLN A 393 1.07 10.14 35.61
C GLN A 393 1.36 11.57 35.13
N ALA A 394 0.65 12.57 35.67
CA ALA A 394 0.95 13.97 35.41
C ALA A 394 2.43 14.28 35.71
N ASP A 395 2.92 13.80 36.86
CA ASP A 395 4.31 13.83 37.29
C ASP A 395 5.30 13.25 36.26
N THR A 396 4.90 12.29 35.41
CA THR A 396 5.75 11.74 34.33
C THR A 396 5.82 12.68 33.12
N LEU A 397 4.73 13.39 32.82
CA LEU A 397 4.68 14.40 31.77
C LEU A 397 5.38 15.70 32.22
N ASP A 398 5.16 16.11 33.47
CA ASP A 398 5.87 17.23 34.08
C ASP A 398 7.36 16.92 34.21
N GLN A 399 7.77 15.71 34.62
CA GLN A 399 9.18 15.30 34.59
C GLN A 399 9.74 15.28 33.15
N LEU A 400 8.99 14.82 32.14
CA LEU A 400 9.42 14.89 30.74
C LEU A 400 9.63 16.34 30.29
N LEU A 401 8.75 17.26 30.67
CA LEU A 401 8.88 18.69 30.35
C LEU A 401 9.99 19.37 31.18
N GLU A 402 10.19 19.01 32.45
CA GLU A 402 11.30 19.49 33.27
C GLU A 402 12.65 18.91 32.83
N ASP A 403 12.71 17.68 32.31
CA ASP A 403 13.91 17.10 31.71
C ASP A 403 14.25 17.80 30.38
N ILE A 404 13.24 18.12 29.54
CA ILE A 404 13.41 18.90 28.30
C ILE A 404 13.85 20.34 28.57
N TRP A 405 13.29 21.03 29.57
CA TRP A 405 13.49 22.47 29.78
C TRP A 405 14.44 22.85 30.94
N GLY A 406 14.69 21.94 31.88
CA GLY A 406 15.52 22.15 33.08
C GLY A 406 16.66 21.13 33.23
N GLY A 407 16.59 20.00 32.54
CA GLY A 407 17.63 18.98 32.49
C GLY A 407 18.86 19.43 31.70
N GLY A 408 19.79 20.13 32.37
CA GLY A 408 21.08 20.60 31.83
C GLY A 408 22.09 19.50 31.48
N GLY A 409 21.64 18.51 30.70
CA GLY A 409 22.37 17.31 30.31
C GLY A 409 21.58 16.32 29.44
N PHE A 410 20.31 16.59 29.10
CA PHE A 410 19.56 15.76 28.15
C PHE A 410 18.65 16.50 27.14
N PRO A 411 19.10 17.61 26.51
CA PRO A 411 18.52 17.96 25.22
C PRO A 411 18.88 16.83 24.23
N LEU A 412 17.88 16.09 23.78
CA LEU A 412 18.03 15.24 22.59
C LEU A 412 18.13 16.18 21.39
N ASP A 413 19.36 16.60 21.08
CA ASP A 413 19.72 17.11 19.77
C ASP A 413 19.35 16.03 18.75
N LEU A 414 18.18 16.14 18.14
CA LEU A 414 17.63 15.08 17.29
C LEU A 414 18.38 15.01 15.96
N LYS A 415 19.00 16.11 15.54
CA LYS A 415 19.92 16.19 14.41
C LYS A 415 21.20 15.41 14.72
N ALA A 416 21.86 15.67 15.86
CA ALA A 416 23.01 14.90 16.30
C ALA A 416 22.67 13.44 16.66
N LEU A 417 21.46 13.14 17.14
CA LEU A 417 21.00 11.77 17.37
C LEU A 417 20.81 11.01 16.05
N LEU A 418 20.21 11.63 15.03
CA LEU A 418 20.08 11.03 13.70
C LEU A 418 21.47 10.84 13.05
N LEU A 419 22.38 11.80 13.20
CA LEU A 419 23.75 11.72 12.68
C LEU A 419 24.65 10.75 13.47
N ALA A 420 24.38 10.53 14.75
CA ALA A 420 25.10 9.58 15.62
C ALA A 420 24.32 8.28 15.88
N LEU A 421 23.21 8.05 15.17
CA LEU A 421 22.60 6.72 15.09
C LEU A 421 23.61 5.80 14.42
N ASP A 422 24.03 4.76 15.13
CA ASP A 422 24.93 3.76 14.56
C ASP A 422 24.15 2.93 13.52
N TYR A 423 24.14 3.42 12.27
CA TYR A 423 23.51 2.77 11.13
C TYR A 423 24.10 1.37 10.86
N SER A 424 25.28 1.01 11.40
CA SER A 424 25.81 -0.36 11.33
C SER A 424 25.05 -1.35 12.22
N THR A 425 24.25 -0.87 13.20
CA THR A 425 23.33 -1.70 13.99
C THR A 425 22.06 -2.11 13.24
N LEU A 426 21.84 -1.59 12.02
CA LEU A 426 20.79 -2.08 11.14
C LEU A 426 21.15 -3.49 10.65
N THR A 427 20.48 -4.48 11.26
CA THR A 427 20.74 -5.95 11.15
C THR A 427 20.80 -6.55 9.74
N SER A 428 20.50 -5.78 8.71
CA SER A 428 20.68 -6.11 7.30
C SER A 428 21.26 -4.86 6.62
N PRO A 429 22.59 -4.77 6.42
CA PRO A 429 23.18 -3.62 5.75
C PRO A 429 22.74 -3.61 4.28
N VAL A 430 22.39 -2.42 3.79
CA VAL A 430 22.37 -2.15 2.34
C VAL A 430 23.83 -2.01 1.94
N ILE A 431 24.35 -2.99 1.17
CA ILE A 431 25.77 -3.02 0.80
C ILE A 431 26.05 -2.12 -0.41
N ASP A 432 25.03 -1.88 -1.24
CA ASP A 432 25.20 -1.31 -2.57
C ASP A 432 23.95 -0.52 -2.97
N ILE A 433 24.13 0.71 -3.44
CA ILE A 433 23.08 1.59 -3.98
C ILE A 433 23.61 2.25 -5.25
N ASN A 434 22.82 2.20 -6.32
CA ASN A 434 23.14 2.88 -7.56
C ASN A 434 22.60 4.32 -7.51
N TYR A 435 23.52 5.25 -7.23
CA TYR A 435 23.23 6.67 -7.13
C TYR A 435 22.72 7.28 -8.44
N ASP A 436 23.12 6.78 -9.61
CA ASP A 436 22.64 7.30 -10.91
C ASP A 436 21.18 6.92 -11.16
N THR A 437 20.81 5.67 -10.88
CA THR A 437 19.39 5.21 -10.96
C THR A 437 18.55 5.91 -9.89
N LEU A 438 19.07 6.07 -8.66
CA LEU A 438 18.37 6.82 -7.61
C LEU A 438 18.20 8.30 -7.99
N ALA A 439 19.22 8.94 -8.56
CA ALA A 439 19.17 10.29 -9.09
C ALA A 439 18.22 10.42 -10.30
N ALA A 440 18.06 9.37 -11.11
CA ALA A 440 17.04 9.32 -12.15
C ALA A 440 15.63 9.22 -11.54
N ILE A 441 15.43 8.40 -10.49
CA ILE A 441 14.16 8.30 -9.75
C ILE A 441 13.86 9.60 -8.98
N MET A 442 14.87 10.30 -8.45
CA MET A 442 14.72 11.59 -7.76
C MET A 442 14.48 12.75 -8.72
N ARG A 443 15.18 12.81 -9.86
CA ARG A 443 14.81 13.71 -10.97
C ARG A 443 13.37 13.49 -11.36
N ARG A 444 13.00 12.21 -11.58
CA ARG A 444 11.60 11.86 -11.77
C ARG A 444 10.79 12.46 -10.61
N ALA A 445 11.11 12.29 -9.32
CA ALA A 445 10.34 12.88 -8.20
C ALA A 445 10.14 14.41 -8.18
N GLY A 446 10.71 15.16 -9.14
CA GLY A 446 10.78 16.62 -9.12
C GLY A 446 11.87 17.14 -8.19
N LEU A 447 12.79 16.28 -7.76
CA LEU A 447 13.88 16.60 -6.82
C LEU A 447 15.21 16.67 -7.57
N THR A 448 15.89 17.80 -7.53
CA THR A 448 17.17 18.01 -8.21
C THR A 448 18.30 17.21 -7.53
N PRO A 449 18.93 16.22 -8.20
CA PRO A 449 19.93 15.37 -7.55
C PRO A 449 21.24 16.09 -7.28
N ASP A 450 21.64 17.06 -8.12
CA ASP A 450 22.87 17.84 -7.97
C ASP A 450 22.98 18.42 -6.55
N THR A 451 21.89 19.05 -6.07
CA THR A 451 21.72 19.59 -4.71
C THR A 451 21.80 18.56 -3.57
N LEU A 452 21.55 17.27 -3.84
CA LEU A 452 21.67 16.21 -2.84
C LEU A 452 23.05 15.52 -2.90
N ILE A 453 23.58 15.34 -4.11
CA ILE A 453 24.87 14.70 -4.39
C ILE A 453 26.04 15.59 -3.93
N ASP A 454 25.95 16.91 -4.14
CA ASP A 454 26.93 17.88 -3.62
C ASP A 454 26.99 17.93 -2.07
N LEU A 455 26.05 17.26 -1.38
CA LEU A 455 25.97 17.16 0.08
C LEU A 455 26.32 15.77 0.65
N ILE A 456 26.58 14.77 -0.20
CA ILE A 456 27.10 13.46 0.22
C ILE A 456 28.55 13.62 0.66
N ASP A 457 28.85 13.31 1.93
CA ASP A 457 30.24 13.24 2.38
C ASP A 457 30.87 11.93 1.86
N PRO A 458 31.93 11.99 1.05
CA PRO A 458 32.54 10.79 0.49
C PRO A 458 33.20 9.91 1.56
N SER A 459 33.64 10.48 2.69
CA SER A 459 34.23 9.69 3.79
C SER A 459 33.16 8.92 4.57
N VAL A 460 32.00 9.53 4.81
CA VAL A 460 30.84 8.82 5.38
C VAL A 460 30.28 7.82 4.37
N ALA A 461 30.35 8.09 3.06
CA ALA A 461 29.90 7.14 2.02
C ALA A 461 30.82 5.91 1.90
N GLU A 462 32.12 6.04 2.18
CA GLU A 462 33.05 4.91 2.27
C GLU A 462 32.79 4.02 3.50
N GLU A 463 32.31 4.59 4.62
CA GLU A 463 32.01 3.83 5.86
C GLU A 463 30.56 3.32 5.96
N SER A 464 29.59 4.08 5.42
CA SER A 464 28.15 3.78 5.45
C SER A 464 27.40 4.52 4.33
N PRO A 465 27.20 3.89 3.15
CA PRO A 465 26.48 4.50 2.02
C PRO A 465 25.08 5.02 2.38
N VAL A 466 24.34 4.29 3.23
CA VAL A 466 23.02 4.71 3.74
C VAL A 466 23.15 5.85 4.76
N GLY A 467 24.17 5.80 5.62
CA GLY A 467 24.49 6.89 6.54
C GLY A 467 24.80 8.18 5.79
N ALA A 468 25.55 8.12 4.69
CA ALA A 468 25.88 9.26 3.86
C ALA A 468 24.69 9.79 3.04
N ILE A 469 23.76 8.94 2.60
CA ILE A 469 22.49 9.39 2.01
C ILE A 469 21.60 10.06 3.07
N ALA A 470 21.47 9.46 4.25
CA ALA A 470 20.72 10.04 5.36
C ALA A 470 21.33 11.37 5.82
N GLU A 471 22.66 11.45 5.89
CA GLU A 471 23.41 12.66 6.20
C GLU A 471 23.28 13.71 5.08
N ALA A 472 23.35 13.34 3.80
CA ALA A 472 23.14 14.27 2.69
C ALA A 472 21.71 14.82 2.66
N PHE A 473 20.71 13.98 2.94
CA PHE A 473 19.32 14.36 3.08
C PHE A 473 19.11 15.29 4.29
N VAL A 474 19.73 14.97 5.44
CA VAL A 474 19.79 15.86 6.61
C VAL A 474 20.44 17.19 6.23
N LYS A 475 21.65 17.20 5.66
CA LYS A 475 22.39 18.39 5.18
C LYS A 475 21.59 19.21 4.16
N TYR A 476 20.77 18.57 3.33
CA TYR A 476 19.89 19.25 2.39
C TYR A 476 18.83 20.07 3.12
N PHE A 477 18.07 19.46 4.05
CA PHE A 477 17.12 20.19 4.89
C PHE A 477 17.79 21.14 5.90
N ASP A 478 19.05 20.89 6.26
CA ASP A 478 19.87 21.75 7.12
C ASP A 478 20.41 22.99 6.37
N SER A 479 20.63 22.90 5.05
CA SER A 479 20.99 24.06 4.22
C SER A 479 19.88 25.12 4.21
N TYR A 480 18.63 24.65 4.34
CA TYR A 480 17.43 25.45 4.56
C TYR A 480 17.16 25.77 6.04
N ARG A 481 18.08 25.48 6.96
CA ARG A 481 17.94 25.71 8.41
C ARG A 481 16.69 25.09 9.06
N ILE A 482 16.09 24.07 8.43
CA ILE A 482 14.86 23.44 8.95
C ILE A 482 15.20 22.55 10.15
N LEU A 483 16.42 22.01 10.21
CA LEU A 483 16.85 21.12 11.30
C LEU A 483 17.55 21.85 12.45
N ASP A 484 17.83 23.16 12.33
CA ASP A 484 18.24 24.03 13.45
C ASP A 484 17.24 24.01 14.60
N ILE A 485 15.94 23.82 14.30
CA ILE A 485 14.90 23.66 15.33
C ILE A 485 15.01 22.33 16.09
N LEU A 486 15.98 21.47 15.77
CA LEU A 486 16.28 20.24 16.50
C LEU A 486 17.60 20.33 17.28
N GLU A 487 18.36 21.43 17.18
CA GLU A 487 19.63 21.61 17.89
C GLU A 487 19.42 21.94 19.37
N ALA A 488 20.15 21.22 20.24
CA ALA A 488 20.08 21.36 21.69
C ALA A 488 20.23 22.82 22.18
N ASP A 489 21.28 23.50 21.71
CA ASP A 489 21.67 24.82 22.20
C ASP A 489 20.58 25.88 21.96
N HIS A 490 19.82 25.75 20.87
CA HIS A 490 18.77 26.70 20.46
C HIS A 490 17.57 26.74 21.42
N TYR A 491 17.40 25.70 22.25
CA TYR A 491 16.36 25.61 23.29
C TYR A 491 16.79 26.16 24.65
N THR A 492 18.10 26.27 24.92
CA THR A 492 18.63 26.62 26.25
C THR A 492 18.41 28.07 26.67
N SER A 493 18.08 28.95 25.73
CA SER A 493 17.96 30.40 25.92
C SER A 493 16.77 30.96 25.14
N PRO A 494 15.64 31.31 25.80
CA PRO A 494 14.43 31.79 25.12
C PRO A 494 14.64 33.04 24.25
N SER A 495 15.61 33.89 24.62
CA SER A 495 16.02 35.05 23.82
C SER A 495 16.71 34.67 22.51
N GLU A 496 17.38 33.52 22.45
CA GLU A 496 18.05 33.00 21.26
C GLU A 496 17.06 32.20 20.40
N THR A 497 16.18 31.38 21.00
CA THR A 497 15.05 30.75 20.28
C THR A 497 14.20 31.80 19.55
N LEU A 498 13.90 32.93 20.19
CA LEU A 498 13.22 34.08 19.57
C LEU A 498 14.01 34.73 18.42
N GLY A 499 15.33 34.57 18.39
CA GLY A 499 16.21 34.99 17.30
C GLY A 499 16.28 33.98 16.16
N TYR A 500 16.19 32.68 16.44
CA TYR A 500 16.25 31.59 15.46
C TYR A 500 14.95 31.34 14.70
N LEU A 501 13.78 31.60 15.31
CA LEU A 501 12.48 31.35 14.66
C LEU A 501 12.30 32.08 13.32
N ASN A 502 12.78 33.32 13.17
CA ASN A 502 12.65 34.05 11.89
C ASN A 502 13.60 33.50 10.80
N PRO A 503 14.88 33.21 11.06
CA PRO A 503 15.74 32.45 10.16
C PRO A 503 15.23 31.04 9.81
N PHE A 504 14.64 30.30 10.75
CA PHE A 504 13.99 29.01 10.47
C PHE A 504 12.80 29.17 9.52
N ILE A 505 11.98 30.21 9.72
CA ILE A 505 10.84 30.53 8.84
C ILE A 505 11.29 30.98 7.45
N GLN A 506 12.35 31.79 7.36
CA GLN A 506 12.97 32.18 6.08
C GLN A 506 13.62 30.97 5.37
N GLY A 507 14.17 30.04 6.15
CA GLY A 507 14.71 28.78 5.66
C GLY A 507 13.63 27.86 5.11
N LEU A 508 12.51 27.71 5.83
CA LEU A 508 11.31 27.01 5.37
C LEU A 508 10.68 27.67 4.14
N GLU A 509 10.67 29.00 4.07
CA GLU A 509 10.23 29.77 2.89
C GLU A 509 11.14 29.46 1.69
N GLN A 510 12.46 29.48 1.89
CA GLN A 510 13.44 29.16 0.85
C GLN A 510 13.35 27.69 0.40
N ALA A 511 13.10 26.74 1.32
CA ALA A 511 12.92 25.33 0.98
C ALA A 511 11.65 25.11 0.14
N LEU A 512 10.52 25.71 0.52
CA LEU A 512 9.27 25.61 -0.23
C LEU A 512 9.39 26.27 -1.62
N HIS A 513 10.15 27.36 -1.70
CA HIS A 513 10.47 28.04 -2.96
C HIS A 513 11.43 27.22 -3.85
N ASP A 514 12.47 26.60 -3.29
CA ASP A 514 13.47 25.86 -4.09
C ASP A 514 13.03 24.43 -4.44
N ILE A 515 12.21 23.77 -3.60
CA ILE A 515 11.69 22.40 -3.83
C ILE A 515 10.45 22.41 -4.73
N GLY A 516 9.67 23.50 -4.77
CA GLY A 516 8.41 23.53 -5.53
C GLY A 516 7.93 24.90 -6.00
N ASN A 517 8.77 25.94 -5.95
CA ASN A 517 8.38 27.32 -6.32
C ASN A 517 7.14 27.82 -5.54
N ILE A 518 6.98 27.33 -4.30
CA ILE A 518 5.86 27.65 -3.39
C ILE A 518 6.29 28.78 -2.45
N ASP A 519 5.73 29.96 -2.69
CA ASP A 519 5.93 31.14 -1.84
C ASP A 519 5.03 31.04 -0.59
N MET A 520 5.61 31.08 0.62
CA MET A 520 4.77 31.05 1.84
C MET A 520 3.75 32.21 1.86
N PRO A 521 2.54 32.00 2.43
CA PRO A 521 1.59 33.08 2.69
C PRO A 521 2.26 34.31 3.31
N SER A 522 1.92 35.52 2.88
CA SER A 522 2.54 36.77 3.39
C SER A 522 2.46 36.91 4.91
N GLU A 523 1.46 36.26 5.52
CA GLU A 523 1.29 36.08 6.95
C GLU A 523 2.38 35.15 7.53
N ALA A 524 2.61 33.98 6.95
CA ALA A 524 3.51 32.95 7.47
C ALA A 524 5.01 33.29 7.43
N ARG A 525 5.43 34.37 6.75
CA ARG A 525 6.85 34.78 6.55
C ARG A 525 7.54 35.40 7.78
N THR A 526 6.84 35.56 8.90
CA THR A 526 7.45 35.89 10.21
C THR A 526 6.83 35.04 11.31
N LYS A 527 7.52 34.83 12.44
CA LYS A 527 6.99 34.05 13.56
C LYS A 527 5.68 34.60 14.12
N GLU A 528 5.49 35.93 14.10
CA GLU A 528 4.26 36.58 14.57
C GLU A 528 3.07 36.28 13.64
N GLY A 529 3.30 36.30 12.33
CA GLY A 529 2.26 36.03 11.34
C GLY A 529 2.06 34.54 11.06
N LEU A 530 3.08 33.69 11.23
CA LEU A 530 2.95 32.23 11.29
C LEU A 530 2.14 31.82 12.52
N ALA A 531 2.37 32.44 13.67
CA ALA A 531 1.54 32.22 14.85
C ALA A 531 0.09 32.64 14.59
N ALA A 532 -0.16 33.83 14.02
CA ALA A 532 -1.50 34.26 13.63
C ALA A 532 -2.13 33.34 12.55
N PHE A 533 -1.31 32.72 11.69
CA PHE A 533 -1.76 31.71 10.72
C PHE A 533 -2.18 30.41 11.42
N VAL A 534 -1.39 29.88 12.37
CA VAL A 534 -1.79 28.64 13.08
C VAL A 534 -2.93 28.90 14.06
N GLU A 535 -2.96 30.05 14.74
CA GLU A 535 -4.07 30.52 15.57
C GLU A 535 -5.39 30.56 14.78
N LYS A 536 -5.34 31.01 13.52
CA LYS A 536 -6.49 31.01 12.58
C LYS A 536 -6.90 29.63 12.04
N HIS A 537 -6.07 28.58 12.17
CA HIS A 537 -6.30 27.28 11.53
C HIS A 537 -6.33 26.06 12.47
N TRP A 538 -5.92 26.19 13.74
CA TRP A 538 -5.89 25.09 14.73
C TRP A 538 -6.46 25.56 16.08
N ASP A 539 -7.75 25.86 16.05
CA ASP A 539 -8.48 26.89 16.83
C ASP A 539 -8.76 26.59 18.33
N ILE A 540 -8.00 25.70 18.98
CA ILE A 540 -8.09 25.48 20.44
C ILE A 540 -6.71 25.33 21.08
N VAL A 541 -5.97 24.25 20.77
CA VAL A 541 -4.78 23.87 21.57
C VAL A 541 -3.45 24.31 20.95
N LEU A 542 -3.29 24.19 19.63
CA LEU A 542 -2.09 24.68 18.93
C LEU A 542 -2.14 26.21 18.74
N GLY A 543 -3.32 26.82 18.58
CA GLY A 543 -3.47 28.27 18.61
C GLY A 543 -2.93 28.88 19.91
N ALA A 544 -3.29 28.31 21.06
CA ALA A 544 -2.74 28.73 22.36
C ALA A 544 -1.21 28.59 22.44
N LEU A 545 -0.65 27.46 21.96
CA LEU A 545 0.80 27.25 21.91
C LEU A 545 1.51 28.30 21.04
N TRP A 546 1.00 28.59 19.84
CA TRP A 546 1.66 29.52 18.93
C TRP A 546 1.47 30.99 19.34
N SER A 547 0.30 31.36 19.86
CA SER A 547 0.05 32.70 20.42
C SER A 547 0.96 32.97 21.63
N THR A 548 1.22 31.96 22.47
CA THR A 548 2.17 32.06 23.60
C THR A 548 3.63 32.04 23.17
N MET A 549 3.99 31.31 22.10
CA MET A 549 5.32 31.39 21.47
C MET A 549 5.60 32.77 20.86
N ALA A 550 4.65 33.34 20.10
CA ALA A 550 4.78 34.69 19.55
C ALA A 550 4.86 35.76 20.66
N GLY A 551 4.16 35.56 21.77
CA GLY A 551 4.28 36.38 22.99
C GLY A 551 5.61 36.23 23.75
N GLY A 552 6.48 35.28 23.35
CA GLY A 552 7.80 35.07 23.96
C GLY A 552 7.78 34.62 25.43
N ASN A 553 6.65 34.06 25.90
CA ASN A 553 6.42 33.77 27.31
C ASN A 553 6.60 32.27 27.60
N LEU A 554 7.82 31.86 27.98
CA LEU A 554 8.18 30.46 28.25
C LEU A 554 7.17 29.74 29.16
N THR A 555 6.72 30.37 30.25
CA THR A 555 5.74 29.75 31.17
C THR A 555 4.39 29.49 30.51
N ALA A 556 3.99 30.32 29.54
CA ALA A 556 2.75 30.12 28.79
C ALA A 556 2.92 29.14 27.61
N ILE A 557 4.11 29.05 27.01
CA ILE A 557 4.49 28.00 26.05
C ILE A 557 4.45 26.63 26.75
N GLN A 558 5.11 26.51 27.90
CA GLN A 558 5.10 25.32 28.76
C GLN A 558 3.67 24.96 29.20
N GLY A 559 2.87 25.93 29.65
CA GLY A 559 1.46 25.72 29.97
C GLY A 559 0.62 25.23 28.78
N SER A 560 0.97 25.64 27.55
CA SER A 560 0.29 25.18 26.33
C SER A 560 0.77 23.80 25.86
N LEU A 561 2.05 23.47 26.00
CA LEU A 561 2.56 22.10 25.77
C LEU A 561 1.97 21.11 26.78
N HIS A 562 1.94 21.49 28.07
CA HIS A 562 1.29 20.72 29.13
C HIS A 562 -0.23 20.60 28.90
N ALA A 563 -0.87 21.55 28.22
CA ALA A 563 -2.25 21.43 27.77
C ALA A 563 -2.40 20.46 26.57
N ILE A 564 -1.54 20.53 25.55
CA ILE A 564 -1.58 19.61 24.40
C ILE A 564 -1.37 18.15 24.84
N LEU A 565 -0.38 17.94 25.70
CA LEU A 565 0.02 16.62 26.17
C LEU A 565 -0.76 16.19 27.42
N ASN A 566 -1.72 16.99 27.90
CA ASN A 566 -2.54 16.65 29.05
C ASN A 566 -3.28 15.33 28.79
N VAL A 567 -3.22 14.39 29.74
CA VAL A 567 -3.91 13.10 29.67
C VAL A 567 -5.38 13.24 29.25
N THR A 568 -6.08 14.22 29.82
CA THR A 568 -7.49 14.52 29.50
C THR A 568 -7.65 14.96 28.04
N ASN A 569 -6.83 15.91 27.57
CA ASN A 569 -6.93 16.44 26.21
C ASN A 569 -6.50 15.41 25.15
N LEU A 570 -5.50 14.57 25.45
CA LEU A 570 -5.12 13.43 24.61
C LEU A 570 -6.27 12.41 24.51
N GLN A 571 -6.94 12.10 25.62
CA GLN A 571 -8.14 11.25 25.60
C GLN A 571 -9.27 11.92 24.81
N GLU A 572 -9.60 13.19 25.06
CA GLU A 572 -10.69 13.94 24.41
C GLU A 572 -10.50 14.15 22.91
N HIS A 573 -9.26 14.29 22.43
CA HIS A 573 -8.98 14.61 21.02
C HIS A 573 -8.45 13.44 20.19
N ILE A 574 -7.99 12.34 20.80
CA ILE A 574 -7.50 11.16 20.08
C ILE A 574 -8.49 10.00 20.16
N THR A 575 -9.02 9.68 21.34
CA THR A 575 -9.88 8.49 21.53
C THR A 575 -11.14 8.51 20.65
N PRO A 576 -11.91 9.62 20.51
CA PRO A 576 -13.10 9.64 19.66
C PRO A 576 -12.80 9.31 18.19
N TYR A 577 -11.68 9.82 17.67
CA TYR A 577 -11.23 9.56 16.30
C TYR A 577 -10.75 8.13 16.08
N LEU A 578 -10.35 7.41 17.14
CA LEU A 578 -9.97 6.00 17.08
C LEU A 578 -11.13 5.04 17.38
N MET A 579 -12.25 5.51 17.94
CA MET A 579 -13.51 4.77 18.01
C MET A 579 -14.19 4.71 16.62
N VAL A 580 -13.47 4.16 15.64
CA VAL A 580 -13.92 4.16 14.25
C VAL A 580 -15.00 3.11 14.04
N ASP A 581 -16.13 3.55 13.50
CA ASP A 581 -17.05 2.71 12.76
C ASP A 581 -16.58 2.68 11.29
N LEU A 582 -15.73 1.71 10.97
CA LEU A 582 -15.34 1.44 9.58
C LEU A 582 -16.42 0.64 8.84
N GLY A 583 -17.39 0.05 9.54
CA GLY A 583 -18.43 -0.77 8.92
C GLY A 583 -19.41 0.08 8.11
N SER A 584 -19.98 1.10 8.76
CA SER A 584 -21.02 1.92 8.15
C SER A 584 -20.59 2.68 6.89
N PRO A 585 -19.47 3.43 6.84
CA PRO A 585 -19.10 4.16 5.62
C PRO A 585 -18.59 3.25 4.50
N LEU A 586 -18.04 2.08 4.81
CA LEU A 586 -17.43 1.18 3.81
C LEU A 586 -18.41 0.14 3.24
N ILE A 587 -19.16 -0.54 4.10
CA ILE A 587 -19.91 -1.76 3.73
C ILE A 587 -21.43 -1.59 3.81
N ALA A 588 -21.96 -0.65 4.62
CA ALA A 588 -23.40 -0.41 4.59
C ALA A 588 -23.84 0.06 3.19
N GLY A 589 -24.93 -0.52 2.69
CA GLY A 589 -25.40 -0.27 1.32
C GLY A 589 -24.56 -0.89 0.20
N THR A 590 -23.45 -1.59 0.49
CA THR A 590 -22.60 -2.24 -0.52
C THR A 590 -23.02 -3.71 -0.73
N GLY A 591 -23.40 -4.06 -1.95
CA GLY A 591 -23.61 -5.44 -2.37
C GLY A 591 -22.28 -6.08 -2.80
N PHE A 592 -22.04 -7.32 -2.37
CA PHE A 592 -20.91 -8.11 -2.82
C PHE A 592 -21.32 -9.55 -3.12
N VAL A 593 -20.63 -10.18 -4.06
CA VAL A 593 -20.80 -11.59 -4.42
C VAL A 593 -19.44 -12.21 -4.69
N PHE A 594 -19.05 -13.24 -3.93
CA PHE A 594 -17.86 -14.05 -4.18
C PHE A 594 -18.26 -15.51 -4.39
N ALA A 595 -18.06 -16.01 -5.61
CA ALA A 595 -18.42 -17.38 -5.99
C ALA A 595 -17.20 -18.21 -6.39
N THR A 596 -17.16 -19.47 -5.94
CA THR A 596 -16.08 -20.43 -6.24
C THR A 596 -16.60 -21.69 -6.94
N ASN A 597 -15.81 -22.20 -7.89
CA ASN A 597 -16.14 -23.34 -8.73
C ASN A 597 -16.12 -24.72 -8.03
N TYR A 598 -15.81 -24.77 -6.74
CA TYR A 598 -15.69 -25.99 -5.95
C TYR A 598 -16.97 -26.32 -5.16
N GLU A 599 -17.56 -27.48 -5.44
CA GLU A 599 -18.69 -28.01 -4.67
C GLU A 599 -18.18 -28.82 -3.46
N SER A 600 -18.31 -28.26 -2.25
CA SER A 600 -17.80 -28.86 -1.01
C SER A 600 -18.52 -30.14 -0.57
N SER A 601 -19.70 -30.44 -1.12
CA SER A 601 -20.47 -31.65 -0.82
C SER A 601 -20.00 -32.88 -1.62
N THR A 602 -19.43 -32.68 -2.80
CA THR A 602 -18.96 -33.73 -3.73
C THR A 602 -17.45 -33.73 -3.94
N GLY A 603 -16.77 -32.64 -3.60
CA GLY A 603 -15.35 -32.41 -3.87
C GLY A 603 -15.05 -32.12 -5.35
N GLN A 604 -16.06 -31.79 -6.16
CA GLN A 604 -15.92 -31.60 -7.61
C GLN A 604 -15.76 -30.13 -8.01
N PHE A 605 -15.05 -29.91 -9.11
CA PHE A 605 -14.86 -28.61 -9.73
C PHE A 605 -15.80 -28.48 -10.94
N THR A 606 -16.74 -27.52 -10.90
CA THR A 606 -17.71 -27.30 -11.98
C THR A 606 -17.28 -26.13 -12.86
N GLY A 607 -16.99 -26.40 -14.14
CA GLY A 607 -16.67 -25.37 -15.11
C GLY A 607 -17.82 -24.37 -15.34
N MET A 608 -17.48 -23.10 -15.56
CA MET A 608 -18.46 -22.09 -16.01
C MET A 608 -18.90 -22.37 -17.44
N SER A 609 -20.19 -22.20 -17.73
CA SER A 609 -20.78 -22.41 -19.07
C SER A 609 -21.25 -21.11 -19.74
N ALA A 610 -21.05 -19.96 -19.10
CA ALA A 610 -21.50 -18.67 -19.60
C ALA A 610 -20.60 -18.09 -20.70
N ASP A 611 -21.24 -17.40 -21.62
CA ASP A 611 -20.60 -16.67 -22.71
C ASP A 611 -20.01 -15.33 -22.23
N ASP A 612 -20.53 -14.77 -21.14
CA ASP A 612 -20.19 -13.47 -20.56
C ASP A 612 -20.36 -13.53 -19.03
N LEU A 613 -19.77 -12.57 -18.32
CA LEU A 613 -20.00 -12.29 -16.91
C LEU A 613 -20.39 -10.81 -16.82
N ARG A 614 -21.61 -10.56 -16.34
CA ARG A 614 -22.20 -9.23 -16.27
C ARG A 614 -22.64 -8.94 -14.84
N THR A 615 -22.06 -7.92 -14.24
CA THR A 615 -22.56 -7.37 -12.97
C THR A 615 -23.78 -6.50 -13.26
N VAL A 616 -24.81 -6.60 -12.43
CA VAL A 616 -26.02 -5.77 -12.49
C VAL A 616 -26.28 -5.22 -11.08
N PHE A 617 -26.44 -3.90 -10.96
CA PHE A 617 -26.36 -3.20 -9.68
C PHE A 617 -27.13 -1.88 -9.71
N ASP A 618 -27.51 -1.36 -8.54
CA ASP A 618 -28.31 -0.14 -8.39
C ASP A 618 -27.44 1.01 -7.87
N LEU A 619 -27.01 1.91 -8.77
CA LEU A 619 -26.24 3.12 -8.40
C LEU A 619 -27.09 4.23 -7.79
N ASP A 620 -28.39 4.02 -7.58
CA ASP A 620 -29.26 4.99 -6.91
C ASP A 620 -29.06 4.96 -5.39
N LEU A 621 -28.03 5.67 -4.95
CA LEU A 621 -27.64 5.83 -3.56
C LEU A 621 -28.77 6.42 -2.68
N GLN A 622 -29.79 7.06 -3.26
CA GLN A 622 -30.98 7.55 -2.55
C GLN A 622 -32.01 6.46 -2.24
N ARG A 623 -31.90 5.29 -2.87
CA ARG A 623 -32.76 4.11 -2.63
C ARG A 623 -32.19 3.16 -1.58
N LEU A 624 -30.97 3.41 -1.11
CA LEU A 624 -30.30 2.63 -0.08
C LEU A 624 -30.69 3.12 1.32
N ALA A 625 -30.98 2.19 2.22
CA ALA A 625 -31.30 2.50 3.61
C ALA A 625 -30.04 2.34 4.46
N PHE A 626 -29.43 3.46 4.86
CA PHE A 626 -28.30 3.50 5.78
C PHE A 626 -28.76 3.88 7.19
N ASP A 627 -28.30 3.14 8.20
CA ASP A 627 -28.56 3.48 9.61
C ASP A 627 -27.47 4.39 10.20
N GLY A 628 -27.92 5.50 10.78
CA GLY A 628 -27.07 6.62 11.17
C GLY A 628 -26.74 7.53 9.97
N PRO A 629 -25.82 8.50 10.15
CA PRO A 629 -25.35 9.34 9.05
C PRO A 629 -24.44 8.56 8.10
N TYR A 630 -24.60 8.79 6.80
CA TYR A 630 -23.76 8.21 5.75
C TYR A 630 -23.35 9.32 4.79
N LEU A 631 -22.11 9.80 4.93
CA LEU A 631 -21.57 10.85 4.07
C LEU A 631 -20.83 10.27 2.88
N ILE A 632 -21.14 10.79 1.69
CA ILE A 632 -20.32 10.64 0.48
C ILE A 632 -19.70 11.98 0.17
N VAL A 633 -18.44 11.95 -0.29
CA VAL A 633 -17.73 13.11 -0.82
C VAL A 633 -17.59 12.94 -2.33
N ALA A 634 -17.79 14.01 -3.07
CA ALA A 634 -17.39 14.12 -4.48
C ALA A 634 -16.42 15.31 -4.61
N LYS A 635 -15.38 15.17 -5.44
CA LYS A 635 -14.42 16.24 -5.73
C LYS A 635 -14.27 16.36 -7.23
N HIS A 636 -14.48 17.58 -7.75
CA HIS A 636 -14.42 17.85 -9.18
C HIS A 636 -13.62 19.12 -9.45
N THR A 637 -12.92 19.14 -10.58
CA THR A 637 -12.21 20.31 -11.10
C THR A 637 -12.91 20.86 -12.34
N ASP A 638 -12.82 22.17 -12.60
CA ASP A 638 -13.42 22.79 -13.79
C ASP A 638 -12.64 22.55 -15.09
N SER A 639 -11.40 22.04 -15.02
CA SER A 639 -10.65 21.61 -16.21
C SER A 639 -9.60 20.54 -15.94
N GLY A 640 -9.59 19.49 -16.79
CA GLY A 640 -8.47 18.53 -16.90
C GLY A 640 -7.26 19.04 -17.71
N SER A 641 -7.28 20.30 -18.20
CA SER A 641 -6.13 20.91 -18.87
C SER A 641 -6.07 22.43 -18.68
N LEU A 642 -4.90 22.94 -18.32
CA LEU A 642 -4.65 24.33 -17.95
C LEU A 642 -3.34 24.82 -18.58
N LEU A 643 -3.19 26.15 -18.73
CA LEU A 643 -1.91 26.78 -19.00
C LEU A 643 -1.24 27.20 -17.70
N LEU A 644 0.10 27.20 -17.69
CA LEU A 644 0.92 27.69 -16.59
C LEU A 644 0.48 29.10 -16.14
N GLY A 645 0.25 29.26 -14.85
CA GLY A 645 -0.23 30.49 -14.22
C GLY A 645 -1.74 30.74 -14.30
N GLN A 646 -2.54 29.83 -14.88
CA GLN A 646 -4.01 29.85 -14.80
C GLN A 646 -4.52 29.30 -13.47
N ASN A 647 -5.79 29.54 -13.18
CA ASN A 647 -6.47 29.03 -12.00
C ASN A 647 -7.27 27.76 -12.34
N ALA A 648 -7.15 26.74 -11.48
CA ALA A 648 -8.06 25.61 -11.38
C ALA A 648 -9.10 25.91 -10.29
N ASN A 649 -10.39 25.70 -10.58
CA ASN A 649 -11.44 25.79 -9.58
C ASN A 649 -11.87 24.39 -9.17
N PHE A 650 -11.84 24.12 -7.87
CA PHE A 650 -12.22 22.84 -7.28
C PHE A 650 -13.49 22.99 -6.46
N THR A 651 -14.40 22.05 -6.68
CA THR A 651 -15.65 21.90 -5.93
C THR A 651 -15.59 20.57 -5.19
N ILE A 652 -15.72 20.61 -3.86
CA ILE A 652 -15.96 19.43 -3.04
C ILE A 652 -17.42 19.49 -2.56
N GLU A 653 -18.22 18.48 -2.86
CA GLU A 653 -19.57 18.31 -2.30
C GLU A 653 -19.59 17.15 -1.31
N VAL A 654 -20.14 17.38 -0.13
CA VAL A 654 -20.40 16.36 0.90
C VAL A 654 -21.90 16.23 1.07
N HIS A 655 -22.47 15.05 0.80
CA HIS A 655 -23.91 14.79 0.92
C HIS A 655 -24.19 13.69 1.96
N ASN A 656 -25.20 13.90 2.80
CA ASN A 656 -25.64 12.91 3.79
C ASN A 656 -26.80 12.06 3.26
N PHE A 657 -26.50 10.87 2.75
CA PHE A 657 -27.51 9.86 2.37
C PHE A 657 -28.07 9.08 3.57
N GLY A 658 -27.54 9.29 4.78
CA GLY A 658 -27.95 8.60 6.00
C GLY A 658 -29.32 9.03 6.55
N ASN A 659 -29.91 8.19 7.38
CA ASN A 659 -31.20 8.47 8.04
C ASN A 659 -31.08 9.36 9.29
N GLU A 660 -29.86 9.66 9.76
CA GLU A 660 -29.57 10.57 10.88
C GLU A 660 -28.61 11.71 10.48
N THR A 661 -28.52 12.74 11.33
CA THR A 661 -27.61 13.88 11.20
C THR A 661 -26.15 13.46 11.43
N ALA A 662 -25.25 13.91 10.56
CA ALA A 662 -23.80 13.84 10.80
C ALA A 662 -23.34 15.04 11.64
N TYR A 663 -22.36 14.84 12.52
CA TYR A 663 -21.83 15.85 13.44
C TYR A 663 -20.32 16.02 13.32
N ASP A 664 -19.82 17.18 13.75
CA ASP A 664 -18.38 17.51 13.89
C ASP A 664 -17.55 17.15 12.66
N ILE A 665 -18.08 17.53 11.49
CA ILE A 665 -17.59 17.11 10.18
C ILE A 665 -16.33 17.90 9.84
N LYS A 666 -15.27 17.21 9.43
CA LYS A 666 -14.01 17.79 8.94
C LYS A 666 -13.66 17.22 7.58
N VAL A 667 -13.54 18.09 6.57
CA VAL A 667 -12.99 17.76 5.25
C VAL A 667 -11.54 18.22 5.20
N LEU A 668 -10.61 17.30 4.97
CA LEU A 668 -9.23 17.56 4.59
C LEU A 668 -9.08 17.30 3.10
N ASP A 669 -8.18 17.99 2.42
CA ASP A 669 -8.00 17.79 0.98
C ASP A 669 -6.54 17.93 0.54
N GLY A 670 -6.06 16.96 -0.23
CA GLY A 670 -4.77 17.06 -0.90
C GLY A 670 -4.86 17.90 -2.17
N VAL A 671 -3.80 18.63 -2.50
CA VAL A 671 -3.58 19.21 -3.82
C VAL A 671 -2.12 18.99 -4.17
N SER A 672 -1.89 18.68 -5.43
CA SER A 672 -0.59 18.33 -6.01
C SER A 672 0.30 19.56 -6.19
N SER A 673 1.62 19.39 -6.09
CA SER A 673 2.64 20.46 -6.08
C SER A 673 2.57 21.39 -7.28
N GLY A 674 2.14 20.89 -8.44
CA GLY A 674 1.88 21.71 -9.63
C GLY A 674 0.80 22.78 -9.46
N PHE A 675 0.11 22.82 -8.31
CA PHE A 675 -0.78 23.90 -7.94
C PHE A 675 -0.40 24.54 -6.59
N ASP A 676 -0.38 25.87 -6.58
CA ASP A 676 -0.16 26.72 -5.42
C ASP A 676 -1.41 27.58 -5.13
N GLY A 677 -1.65 27.98 -3.89
CA GLY A 677 -2.70 28.93 -3.56
C GLY A 677 -3.22 28.85 -2.13
N GLN A 678 -3.67 30.00 -1.62
CA GLN A 678 -4.26 30.08 -0.28
C GLN A 678 -5.62 29.37 -0.23
N ARG A 679 -5.66 28.27 0.52
CA ARG A 679 -6.87 27.52 0.88
C ARG A 679 -6.75 27.00 2.33
N PRO A 680 -7.86 26.77 3.05
CA PRO A 680 -7.80 26.12 4.35
C PRO A 680 -7.20 24.71 4.25
N TYR A 681 -6.40 24.31 5.25
CA TYR A 681 -5.87 22.94 5.34
C TYR A 681 -6.96 21.89 5.60
N TYR A 682 -8.03 22.32 6.27
CA TYR A 682 -9.29 21.61 6.37
C TYR A 682 -10.45 22.60 6.42
N TRP A 683 -11.67 22.14 6.14
CA TRP A 683 -12.92 22.83 6.43
C TRP A 683 -13.72 22.06 7.48
N THR A 684 -14.53 22.75 8.28
CA THR A 684 -15.41 22.14 9.29
C THR A 684 -16.87 22.54 9.12
N LYS A 685 -17.78 21.64 9.53
CA LYS A 685 -19.23 21.89 9.63
C LYS A 685 -19.81 21.13 10.82
N ASP A 686 -20.37 21.87 11.78
CA ASP A 686 -20.83 21.35 13.08
C ASP A 686 -21.86 20.21 12.96
N ALA A 687 -22.76 20.31 11.97
CA ALA A 687 -23.73 19.28 11.65
C ALA A 687 -24.20 19.36 10.19
N LEU A 688 -24.58 18.21 9.60
CA LEU A 688 -25.19 18.07 8.27
C LEU A 688 -26.40 17.13 8.40
N ALA A 689 -27.61 17.66 8.18
CA ALA A 689 -28.85 16.91 8.35
C ALA A 689 -29.02 15.81 7.28
N LEU A 690 -29.96 14.89 7.50
CA LEU A 690 -30.32 13.88 6.49
C LEU A 690 -30.76 14.53 5.17
N GLY A 691 -30.20 14.08 4.05
CA GLY A 691 -30.43 14.64 2.71
C GLY A 691 -29.85 16.04 2.48
N GLU A 692 -29.00 16.56 3.38
CA GLU A 692 -28.35 17.86 3.22
C GLU A 692 -27.00 17.73 2.49
N SER A 693 -26.73 18.65 1.55
CA SER A 693 -25.41 18.85 0.94
C SER A 693 -24.63 19.98 1.60
N TRP A 694 -23.30 19.87 1.62
CA TRP A 694 -22.37 20.96 1.89
C TRP A 694 -21.39 21.07 0.73
N VAL A 695 -21.38 22.23 0.07
CA VAL A 695 -20.47 22.51 -1.04
C VAL A 695 -19.36 23.44 -0.58
N ILE A 696 -18.12 23.01 -0.77
CA ILE A 696 -16.88 23.75 -0.57
C ILE A 696 -16.35 24.11 -1.95
N ASN A 697 -16.00 25.38 -2.16
CA ASN A 697 -15.34 25.83 -3.38
C ASN A 697 -14.01 26.48 -3.02
N TYR A 698 -12.93 26.12 -3.71
CA TYR A 698 -11.64 26.81 -3.61
C TYR A 698 -10.97 26.91 -4.98
N THR A 699 -10.01 27.82 -5.08
CA THR A 699 -9.25 28.07 -6.31
C THR A 699 -7.77 27.97 -6.00
N VAL A 700 -7.03 27.21 -6.81
CA VAL A 700 -5.56 27.18 -6.80
C VAL A 700 -5.02 27.51 -8.19
N ARG A 701 -3.76 27.88 -8.27
CA ARG A 701 -3.08 28.33 -9.47
C ARG A 701 -2.09 27.27 -9.93
N ALA A 702 -2.17 26.91 -11.20
CA ALA A 702 -1.20 26.04 -11.87
C ALA A 702 0.19 26.72 -11.87
N ASN A 703 1.15 26.24 -11.08
CA ASN A 703 2.48 26.83 -10.93
C ASN A 703 3.59 26.05 -11.68
N ASP A 704 3.45 24.73 -11.88
CA ASP A 704 4.42 23.90 -12.63
C ASP A 704 3.80 23.25 -13.86
N THR A 705 4.58 23.03 -14.92
CA THR A 705 4.15 22.29 -16.11
C THR A 705 4.30 20.79 -15.92
N GLY A 706 3.31 20.02 -16.36
CA GLY A 706 3.33 18.56 -16.24
C GLY A 706 1.95 17.95 -16.46
N LEU A 707 1.76 16.77 -15.89
CA LEU A 707 0.46 16.13 -15.69
C LEU A 707 0.37 15.85 -14.19
N PHE A 708 -0.78 16.01 -13.55
CA PHE A 708 -0.91 15.87 -12.10
C PHE A 708 -2.19 15.11 -11.77
N LEU A 709 -2.14 14.19 -10.80
CA LEU A 709 -3.33 13.57 -10.26
C LEU A 709 -4.02 14.55 -9.32
N ASP A 710 -5.34 14.69 -9.38
CA ASP A 710 -6.07 15.33 -8.30
C ASP A 710 -6.22 14.39 -7.09
N MET A 711 -5.73 14.80 -5.93
CA MET A 711 -5.77 13.98 -4.71
C MET A 711 -7.21 13.92 -4.17
N PRO A 712 -7.67 12.77 -3.65
CA PRO A 712 -9.01 12.66 -3.08
C PRO A 712 -9.15 13.52 -1.81
N ALA A 713 -10.33 14.13 -1.64
CA ALA A 713 -10.73 14.77 -0.40
C ALA A 713 -11.12 13.71 0.63
N ILE A 714 -10.69 13.86 1.89
CA ILE A 714 -10.99 12.95 3.00
C ILE A 714 -11.97 13.66 3.95
N CYS A 715 -13.11 13.04 4.24
CA CYS A 715 -14.06 13.55 5.21
C CYS A 715 -14.16 12.62 6.43
N ILE A 716 -14.01 13.22 7.61
CA ILE A 716 -14.21 12.60 8.92
C ILE A 716 -15.48 13.19 9.52
N TYR A 717 -16.35 12.36 10.09
CA TYR A 717 -17.60 12.81 10.72
C TYR A 717 -18.05 11.84 11.82
N PHE A 718 -19.05 12.24 12.60
CA PHE A 718 -19.53 11.48 13.74
C PHE A 718 -21.06 11.30 13.72
N ASN A 719 -21.56 10.24 14.37
CA ASN A 719 -23.00 9.99 14.59
C ASN A 719 -23.57 10.71 15.83
N THR A 720 -22.71 11.34 16.63
CA THR A 720 -23.07 12.24 17.72
C THR A 720 -21.97 13.28 17.86
N THR A 721 -22.23 14.41 18.50
CA THR A 721 -21.20 15.45 18.63
C THR A 721 -20.03 15.00 19.51
N LEU A 722 -18.81 15.37 19.13
CA LEU A 722 -17.59 15.22 19.93
C LEU A 722 -17.74 15.86 21.32
N SER A 723 -18.50 16.94 21.44
CA SER A 723 -18.80 17.61 22.72
C SER A 723 -19.61 16.76 23.71
N SER A 724 -20.05 15.55 23.32
CA SER A 724 -20.69 14.56 24.19
C SER A 724 -19.75 13.44 24.67
N PHE A 725 -18.48 13.43 24.24
CA PHE A 725 -17.49 12.47 24.73
C PHE A 725 -17.04 12.81 26.15
N ASP A 726 -16.92 11.78 27.00
CA ASP A 726 -16.37 11.87 28.36
C ASP A 726 -15.13 10.97 28.45
N PRO A 727 -13.90 11.52 28.60
CA PRO A 727 -12.66 10.74 28.66
C PRO A 727 -12.55 9.86 29.90
N ALA A 728 -13.31 10.17 30.96
CA ALA A 728 -13.38 9.38 32.20
C ALA A 728 -14.39 8.22 32.08
N HIS A 729 -15.35 8.31 31.16
CA HIS A 729 -16.35 7.26 30.90
C HIS A 729 -16.51 6.94 29.40
N PRO A 730 -15.42 6.65 28.66
CA PRO A 730 -15.45 6.53 27.20
C PRO A 730 -16.33 5.37 26.71
N SER A 731 -16.52 4.34 27.55
CA SER A 731 -17.43 3.21 27.29
C SER A 731 -18.91 3.62 27.25
N ASN A 732 -19.28 4.75 27.85
CA ASN A 732 -20.65 5.27 27.87
C ASN A 732 -20.96 6.09 26.61
N TRP A 733 -19.94 6.49 25.83
CA TRP A 733 -20.14 7.25 24.62
C TRP A 733 -20.68 6.35 23.50
N THR A 734 -21.89 6.63 23.03
CA THR A 734 -22.52 5.94 21.89
C THR A 734 -21.97 6.41 20.54
N GLY A 735 -21.07 7.39 20.54
CA GLY A 735 -20.43 7.89 19.35
C GLY A 735 -19.41 6.95 18.72
N THR A 736 -19.16 7.23 17.44
CA THR A 736 -18.17 6.59 16.57
C THR A 736 -17.69 7.62 15.54
N ALA A 737 -16.41 7.57 15.19
CA ALA A 737 -15.88 8.28 14.02
C ALA A 737 -16.19 7.47 12.76
N ARG A 738 -16.57 8.16 11.68
CA ARG A 738 -16.78 7.58 10.34
C ARG A 738 -15.89 8.32 9.35
N TYR A 739 -15.26 7.56 8.45
CA TYR A 739 -14.28 8.06 7.48
C TYR A 739 -14.76 7.71 6.07
N THR A 740 -14.73 8.70 5.19
CA THR A 740 -15.08 8.57 3.77
C THR A 740 -14.11 9.43 2.94
N PHE A 741 -14.02 9.18 1.65
CA PHE A 741 -13.13 9.91 0.74
C PHE A 741 -13.82 10.08 -0.62
N SER A 742 -13.43 11.08 -1.41
CA SER A 742 -13.92 11.24 -2.79
C SER A 742 -13.33 10.19 -3.72
N GLU A 743 -13.82 10.13 -4.96
CA GLU A 743 -13.10 9.47 -6.05
C GLU A 743 -11.62 9.94 -6.09
N PHE A 744 -10.72 9.04 -6.50
CA PHE A 744 -9.37 9.44 -6.87
C PHE A 744 -9.50 10.34 -8.09
N GLY A 745 -9.12 11.61 -7.93
CA GLY A 745 -9.46 12.67 -8.88
C GLY A 745 -8.77 12.51 -10.24
N HIS A 746 -9.20 13.33 -11.19
CA HIS A 746 -8.78 13.18 -12.58
C HIS A 746 -7.34 13.63 -12.82
N GLU A 747 -6.78 13.22 -13.97
CA GLU A 747 -5.49 13.72 -14.45
C GLU A 747 -5.66 15.15 -15.00
N ILE A 748 -4.93 16.11 -14.44
CA ILE A 748 -4.94 17.52 -14.85
C ILE A 748 -3.60 17.85 -15.52
N ARG A 749 -3.64 18.24 -16.81
CA ARG A 749 -2.45 18.64 -17.58
C ARG A 749 -2.17 20.13 -17.42
N ILE A 750 -0.94 20.52 -17.11
CA ILE A 750 -0.52 21.93 -17.09
C ILE A 750 0.53 22.16 -18.19
N GLU A 751 0.21 23.03 -19.14
CA GLU A 751 1.05 23.30 -20.32
C GLU A 751 1.76 24.67 -20.24
N GLY A 752 3.00 24.75 -20.71
CA GLY A 752 3.78 25.99 -20.73
C GLY A 752 3.22 27.06 -21.68
N GLN A 753 3.44 28.34 -21.37
CA GLN A 753 2.90 29.43 -22.19
C GLN A 753 3.66 29.62 -23.52
N SER A 754 3.15 28.92 -24.54
CA SER A 754 3.27 29.18 -25.98
C SER A 754 4.52 28.76 -26.74
N GLY A 755 4.28 28.29 -27.98
CA GLY A 755 5.21 28.47 -29.11
C GLY A 755 6.28 27.40 -29.29
N TRP A 756 5.98 26.41 -30.15
CA TRP A 756 6.79 25.21 -30.47
C TRP A 756 6.71 24.09 -29.44
N GLN A 757 6.80 22.85 -29.94
CA GLN A 757 6.56 21.63 -29.17
C GLN A 757 7.78 21.26 -28.32
N ALA A 758 7.96 21.96 -27.19
CA ALA A 758 8.65 21.36 -26.05
C ALA A 758 7.77 20.21 -25.54
N TRP A 759 8.18 18.96 -25.78
CA TRP A 759 7.53 17.80 -25.17
C TRP A 759 7.81 17.87 -23.66
N PRO A 760 6.80 17.77 -22.78
CA PRO A 760 7.05 17.71 -21.34
C PRO A 760 7.85 16.46 -20.99
N VAL A 761 8.95 16.68 -20.29
CA VAL A 761 9.92 15.67 -19.84
C VAL A 761 9.66 15.42 -18.33
N GLU A 762 9.50 14.14 -17.94
CA GLU A 762 9.65 13.55 -16.56
C GLU A 762 8.52 13.72 -15.46
N TYR A 763 8.36 12.71 -14.52
CA TYR A 763 7.82 12.67 -13.09
C TYR A 763 6.48 11.84 -12.68
N SER A 764 6.16 10.72 -11.89
CA SER A 764 6.54 9.61 -10.85
C SER A 764 6.66 9.74 -9.09
N ILE A 765 5.98 8.46 -8.92
CA ILE A 765 5.12 7.71 -7.88
C ILE A 765 5.76 6.89 -6.74
N VAL A 766 5.32 7.24 -5.53
CA VAL A 766 5.26 6.41 -4.33
C VAL A 766 4.02 5.50 -4.40
N VAL A 767 3.92 4.61 -5.40
CA VAL A 767 3.04 3.41 -5.32
C VAL A 767 3.72 2.38 -4.41
N LEU A 768 5.03 2.57 -4.22
CA LEU A 768 5.78 2.29 -3.01
C LEU A 768 5.04 2.67 -1.71
N GLY A 769 4.10 3.63 -1.70
CA GLY A 769 3.28 4.00 -0.54
C GLY A 769 2.36 2.87 -0.05
N CYS A 770 2.08 1.88 -0.91
CA CYS A 770 1.52 0.60 -0.47
C CYS A 770 2.52 -0.55 -0.63
N ALA A 771 3.32 -0.60 -1.70
CA ALA A 771 4.26 -1.72 -1.91
C ALA A 771 5.47 -1.71 -0.96
N ALA A 772 6.16 -0.57 -0.83
CA ALA A 772 7.24 -0.40 0.14
C ALA A 772 6.70 -0.23 1.57
N ALA A 773 5.48 0.29 1.77
CA ALA A 773 4.84 0.24 3.08
C ALA A 773 4.50 -1.20 3.49
N LEU A 774 4.04 -2.07 2.57
CA LEU A 774 3.84 -3.49 2.89
C LEU A 774 5.18 -4.20 3.10
N ALA A 775 6.21 -3.93 2.31
CA ALA A 775 7.56 -4.45 2.53
C ALA A 775 8.13 -4.00 3.89
N LEU A 776 8.05 -2.71 4.21
CA LEU A 776 8.51 -2.17 5.49
C LEU A 776 7.67 -2.70 6.66
N VAL A 777 6.35 -2.82 6.53
CA VAL A 777 5.47 -3.43 7.55
C VAL A 777 5.70 -4.94 7.66
N ILE A 778 6.07 -5.66 6.60
CA ILE A 778 6.47 -7.08 6.68
C ILE A 778 7.83 -7.21 7.38
N CYS A 779 8.80 -6.35 7.06
CA CYS A 779 10.10 -6.27 7.74
C CYS A 779 9.97 -5.83 9.21
N LEU A 780 9.02 -4.96 9.55
CA LEU A 780 8.75 -4.50 10.93
C LEU A 780 7.86 -5.46 11.72
N ALA A 781 6.89 -6.13 11.11
CA ALA A 781 6.02 -7.12 11.76
C ALA A 781 6.71 -8.48 11.96
N ARG A 782 7.65 -8.87 11.08
CA ARG A 782 8.61 -9.95 11.36
C ARG A 782 9.64 -9.56 12.44
N ARG A 783 9.72 -8.28 12.84
CA ARG A 783 10.65 -7.77 13.87
C ARG A 783 10.13 -7.87 15.32
N ARG A 784 9.25 -8.83 15.62
CA ARG A 784 9.12 -9.35 17.00
C ARG A 784 10.16 -10.45 17.21
N PRO A 785 10.98 -10.41 18.27
CA PRO A 785 12.03 -11.40 18.49
C PRO A 785 11.44 -12.78 18.78
N HIS A 786 12.10 -13.81 18.26
CA HIS A 786 12.00 -15.15 18.84
C HIS A 786 12.63 -15.15 20.23
N SER A 787 11.84 -15.55 21.23
CA SER A 787 12.27 -15.99 22.56
C SER A 787 11.53 -17.27 22.92
#